data_AF-A0AA41XE59-F1
#
_entry.id   AF-A0AA41XE59-F1
#
_cell.length_a   1.000
_cell.length_b   1.000
_cell.length_c   1.000
_cell.angle_alpha   90.00
_cell.angle_beta   90.00
_cell.angle_gamma   90.00
#
_symmetry.space_group_name_H-M   'P 1'
#
loop_
_entity.id
_entity.type
_entity.pdbx_description
1 polymer ?
#
loop_
_entity_poly.entity_id
_entity_poly.type
_entity_poly.pdbx_seq_one_letter_code
_entity_poly.pdbx_strand_id
1 'polypeptide(L)'
;MPRSTERWRAAAIATALLVAVSPALVGVPAFAATSPATSTTPLTATPLTAAGPVAVGDDWTVEEIPGGYEVTKTLAEPLEIRSDAATLWADGIELGIAKESLDGLTLTVVTTDPAVADATVIDQGWTGSGDPAVEAADGTLDRGDTARRFAEEVPPAAADAPILADDPSARGEYAVTRADYDLGDEAVDIRDFGRKGEIRAAVFLPEGAEGERPVAVFLHGRHTSCAGGTRNPAAWPCNADQVDVESYLGYNEAAEILASQGYVVVSISANAINALDGSLADDTGAAARAQLVMDHLNLLRQANAGTDVGFGTALTGRLDLDNVGLMGHSRGGEGVMRAALLNSEQPEPFGIKGVLPLAPTDYTRMTVPGVPTAVILPYCDGDVEDQMGQKYIDDSRHAYGDDVFRSSVLVMGTNHNYFNTAWTPGLYPVATSDDWAIMDRNQTDPTCGQSAPTRLNAAEQYAAGNAYIAGFFRLTLGGDEQFMPLFDGSDAKPASAGRADIRVSASLAPSDRVDVNTFTEPETTTQVVGSGTYQYCESMSPLDVPATMPYCVTELEFAQAPDYGFLSATYGNGRATSVPSTPSLHFTYTEPSGSAAPGELRVQVPAQARDFTAASSLSFRVSPDDSVAIGGSTDLTVTLLDSTGGTASVTASEFGDALSVLPGSTNPLRKVLLQQIAVPTTAFTGVNLADVTQVRFTAPRETGGVLLSDLALQSAATLGDPSISTLPVASMPDVTVEEGSGVGSVDVPVVLSRPAEQAATVYVSSIPVSGNNRVLSSMQELSFSAGEVCKVITVPLQGDASTSTSASTSFITNTTNTQQGVTIGDSFGRIVVREDDGVVDRAGAVLPSLPEVGVQGDACAEAQAAPDALTLSAGSVSPGDTVTVTGSGFRVGESVELTVGGVSAGSVVSTDGTVSFEVVVPADAARGPLEIIAVGYGSGRTATATLTVALDADRIAGADRYEVSVNTSKEGFPDGADTVYVVSGEKFPDALSAAPAAATDDAPILLTTAASLPPVVLTELTRLDPSSIVVVGGTASVSPAVQKALEKVAPVSRLGGADRFAASRAIAADAFPDGAPVAVLAAGATFPDALSAGAALDGTGPLILVNGGATGLDDATAALIARLGVAEIVVAGGESSVSAGVFADASRIAESVRLGGADRYEASRSINAHFFESADRVLLATGAKFPDALSGSALAPRIDAPLFTVRGDCVPAETLEQILALGASRVTLLGGEKTLTPAVESLTVCAG
;
A
#
# COMPACT_ATOMS: atom_id res chain seq x y z
N MET A 1 10.46 25.71 44.31
CA MET A 1 11.45 26.06 45.38
C MET A 1 11.53 24.90 46.36
N PRO A 2 12.68 24.59 46.99
CA PRO A 2 14.05 25.12 46.80
C PRO A 2 15.04 24.05 46.24
N ARG A 3 15.92 24.35 45.28
CA ARG A 3 17.28 24.96 45.36
C ARG A 3 18.33 24.18 46.15
N SER A 4 19.41 23.76 45.46
CA SER A 4 20.86 23.94 45.79
C SER A 4 21.71 22.81 45.16
N THR A 5 22.46 23.02 44.07
CA THR A 5 23.87 23.47 43.97
C THR A 5 24.95 22.48 44.45
N GLU A 6 25.96 22.33 43.58
CA GLU A 6 27.40 22.08 43.83
C GLU A 6 28.00 20.65 43.83
N ARG A 7 28.63 20.34 42.70
CA ARG A 7 30.07 20.05 42.51
C ARG A 7 30.83 19.36 43.66
N TRP A 8 31.36 18.16 43.40
CA TRP A 8 32.69 17.75 43.85
C TRP A 8 33.42 16.90 42.79
N ARG A 9 34.63 17.33 42.43
CA ARG A 9 35.70 16.55 41.77
C ARG A 9 36.72 16.16 42.85
N ALA A 10 37.19 14.91 42.85
CA ALA A 10 38.53 14.45 43.28
C ALA A 10 38.61 12.94 42.98
N ALA A 11 39.44 12.42 42.08
CA ALA A 11 40.92 12.38 41.98
C ALA A 11 41.53 11.07 42.53
N ALA A 12 42.16 10.30 41.63
CA ALA A 12 43.31 9.40 41.84
C ALA A 12 43.85 9.03 40.43
N ILE A 13 44.90 9.65 39.88
CA ILE A 13 46.36 9.53 40.10
C ILE A 13 46.91 8.12 39.83
N ALA A 14 47.66 7.98 38.73
CA ALA A 14 49.09 7.57 38.68
C ALA A 14 49.48 7.30 37.20
N THR A 15 50.49 7.82 36.53
CA THR A 15 51.93 8.14 36.76
C THR A 15 52.73 7.42 35.65
N ALA A 16 53.34 8.22 34.77
CA ALA A 16 54.63 8.06 34.05
C ALA A 16 54.92 6.79 33.20
N LEU A 17 55.41 6.96 31.96
CA LEU A 17 56.85 7.08 31.63
C LEU A 17 57.11 7.25 30.11
N LEU A 18 58.29 7.79 29.80
CA LEU A 18 58.90 8.00 28.49
C LEU A 18 59.71 6.76 28.00
N VAL A 19 59.96 6.74 26.69
CA VAL A 19 61.11 6.19 25.91
C VAL A 19 60.82 5.01 24.95
N ALA A 20 61.30 5.25 23.72
CA ALA A 20 61.36 4.50 22.47
C ALA A 20 61.78 3.01 22.50
N VAL A 21 61.41 2.27 21.44
CA VAL A 21 62.27 1.48 20.51
C VAL A 21 61.38 0.50 19.69
N SER A 22 61.50 0.50 18.35
CA SER A 22 60.97 -0.52 17.42
C SER A 22 61.71 -1.88 17.55
N PRO A 23 61.17 -3.06 17.16
CA PRO A 23 61.31 -3.49 15.74
C PRO A 23 60.29 -4.52 15.17
N ALA A 24 60.29 -4.60 13.83
CA ALA A 24 60.15 -5.79 12.96
C ALA A 24 58.83 -6.58 12.87
N LEU A 25 58.19 -6.49 11.70
CA LEU A 25 57.46 -7.59 11.05
C LEU A 25 57.97 -7.74 9.60
N VAL A 26 58.28 -8.99 9.24
CA VAL A 26 58.67 -9.54 7.92
C VAL A 26 57.35 -9.80 7.17
N GLY A 27 57.08 -9.26 5.97
CA GLY A 27 57.50 -9.75 4.64
C GLY A 27 56.70 -11.00 4.24
N VAL A 28 56.00 -11.15 3.10
CA VAL A 28 56.13 -10.76 1.67
C VAL A 28 54.91 -11.43 0.93
N PRO A 29 54.55 -11.23 -0.37
CA PRO A 29 54.75 -10.15 -1.37
C PRO A 29 53.44 -9.58 -1.97
N ALA A 30 53.54 -8.37 -2.54
CA ALA A 30 52.67 -7.89 -3.60
C ALA A 30 53.28 -8.24 -4.97
N PHE A 31 52.46 -8.75 -5.90
CA PHE A 31 52.81 -8.90 -7.31
C PHE A 31 52.44 -7.62 -8.06
N ALA A 32 53.42 -7.03 -8.73
CA ALA A 32 53.28 -5.88 -9.61
C ALA A 32 52.83 -6.34 -11.00
N ALA A 33 51.81 -5.68 -11.55
CA ALA A 33 51.54 -5.65 -12.98
C ALA A 33 51.88 -4.27 -13.53
N THR A 34 52.73 -4.27 -14.55
CA THR A 34 53.35 -3.13 -15.22
C THR A 34 52.38 -2.42 -16.17
N SER A 35 52.26 -1.10 -16.06
CA SER A 35 51.60 -0.23 -17.05
C SER A 35 52.43 -0.12 -18.34
N PRO A 36 51.82 -0.08 -19.54
CA PRO A 36 52.51 0.37 -20.73
C PRO A 36 52.55 1.90 -20.74
N ALA A 37 53.72 2.46 -21.02
CA ALA A 37 53.90 3.88 -21.25
C ALA A 37 53.49 4.22 -22.69
N THR A 38 52.59 5.18 -22.87
CA THR A 38 52.42 5.89 -24.15
C THR A 38 52.46 7.39 -23.95
N SER A 39 53.36 7.97 -24.72
CA SER A 39 53.74 9.37 -24.90
C SER A 39 52.61 10.40 -24.88
N THR A 40 52.79 11.43 -24.06
CA THR A 40 52.09 12.71 -24.16
C THR A 40 52.64 13.53 -25.34
N THR A 41 51.84 13.72 -26.38
CA THR A 41 51.93 14.88 -27.29
C THR A 41 50.68 15.74 -27.10
N PRO A 42 50.78 17.06 -26.88
CA PRO A 42 49.61 17.91 -26.80
C PRO A 42 49.05 18.08 -28.22
N LEU A 43 47.86 17.54 -28.47
CA LEU A 43 47.06 17.92 -29.63
C LEU A 43 46.45 19.29 -29.31
N THR A 44 46.89 20.29 -30.06
CA THR A 44 46.24 21.61 -30.11
C THR A 44 44.78 21.45 -30.52
N ALA A 45 43.87 21.95 -29.70
CA ALA A 45 42.44 22.02 -29.98
C ALA A 45 42.19 22.68 -31.34
N THR A 46 41.54 21.95 -32.23
CA THR A 46 40.96 22.48 -33.46
C THR A 46 39.55 22.96 -33.12
N PRO A 47 39.14 24.19 -33.44
CA PRO A 47 37.80 24.66 -33.16
C PRO A 47 36.83 24.08 -34.20
N LEU A 48 35.87 23.27 -33.76
CA LEU A 48 34.73 22.78 -34.51
C LEU A 48 33.63 22.48 -33.47
N THR A 49 32.33 22.70 -33.63
CA THR A 49 31.41 23.34 -34.60
C THR A 49 30.04 23.31 -33.92
N ALA A 50 28.98 23.88 -34.52
CA ALA A 50 27.59 23.63 -34.12
C ALA A 50 27.31 22.14 -33.86
N ALA A 51 26.38 21.83 -32.94
CA ALA A 51 25.89 20.48 -32.64
C ALA A 51 25.92 19.60 -33.88
N GLY A 52 26.76 18.56 -33.85
CA GLY A 52 26.85 17.60 -34.94
C GLY A 52 25.49 16.92 -35.13
N PRO A 53 25.19 16.42 -36.34
CA PRO A 53 24.02 15.57 -36.52
C PRO A 53 24.17 14.33 -35.63
N VAL A 54 23.17 14.08 -34.78
CA VAL A 54 23.00 12.81 -34.06
C VAL A 54 22.53 11.74 -35.03
N ALA A 55 22.92 10.49 -34.79
CA ALA A 55 22.54 9.38 -35.62
C ALA A 55 21.02 9.18 -35.67
N VAL A 56 20.52 8.75 -36.82
CA VAL A 56 19.10 8.46 -37.05
C VAL A 56 19.00 7.28 -38.01
N GLY A 57 18.11 6.35 -37.69
CA GLY A 57 17.77 5.20 -38.53
C GLY A 57 16.37 5.32 -39.11
N ASP A 58 15.98 4.31 -39.89
CA ASP A 58 14.64 4.25 -40.51
C ASP A 58 13.54 3.99 -39.45
N ASP A 59 13.87 3.34 -38.34
CA ASP A 59 12.97 2.94 -37.25
C ASP A 59 13.46 3.42 -35.86
N TRP A 60 14.45 4.31 -35.79
CA TRP A 60 14.92 4.87 -34.52
C TRP A 60 15.51 6.27 -34.68
N THR A 61 15.47 7.06 -33.62
CA THR A 61 16.01 8.41 -33.55
C THR A 61 16.83 8.57 -32.28
N VAL A 62 17.90 9.35 -32.35
CA VAL A 62 18.61 9.85 -31.17
C VAL A 62 18.30 11.34 -31.08
N GLU A 63 17.75 11.80 -29.96
CA GLU A 63 17.50 13.22 -29.69
C GLU A 63 18.39 13.73 -28.57
N GLU A 64 18.86 14.97 -28.73
CA GLU A 64 19.56 15.66 -27.66
C GLU A 64 18.60 16.26 -26.60
N ILE A 65 18.28 15.54 -25.53
CA ILE A 65 17.57 16.04 -24.32
C ILE A 65 18.49 16.54 -23.18
N PRO A 66 18.06 17.41 -22.27
CA PRO A 66 18.81 17.65 -21.04
C PRO A 66 18.98 16.33 -20.26
N GLY A 67 20.20 15.85 -20.12
CA GLY A 67 20.55 14.69 -19.28
C GLY A 67 21.45 13.65 -19.94
N GLY A 68 21.58 13.61 -21.27
CA GLY A 68 22.26 12.49 -21.92
C GLY A 68 22.05 12.38 -23.43
N TYR A 69 21.08 11.57 -23.87
CA TYR A 69 20.55 11.31 -25.23
C TYR A 69 19.25 10.56 -25.00
N GLU A 70 18.19 10.97 -25.70
CA GLU A 70 16.96 10.17 -25.75
C GLU A 70 17.04 9.31 -27.01
N VAL A 71 17.22 8.01 -26.81
CA VAL A 71 17.20 7.04 -27.90
C VAL A 71 15.80 6.46 -27.98
N THR A 72 15.15 6.68 -29.11
CA THR A 72 13.78 6.23 -29.35
C THR A 72 13.77 5.25 -30.50
N LYS A 73 13.32 4.01 -30.26
CA LYS A 73 13.10 2.98 -31.28
C LYS A 73 11.61 2.78 -31.50
N THR A 74 11.18 2.85 -32.75
CA THR A 74 9.81 2.51 -33.20
C THR A 74 9.77 1.04 -33.60
N LEU A 75 8.90 0.27 -32.98
CA LEU A 75 8.71 -1.15 -33.24
C LEU A 75 7.68 -1.37 -34.36
N ALA A 76 7.86 -2.43 -35.14
CA ALA A 76 6.92 -2.80 -36.21
C ALA A 76 5.61 -3.40 -35.67
N GLU A 77 5.65 -3.93 -34.45
CA GLU A 77 4.52 -4.51 -33.71
C GLU A 77 4.64 -4.08 -32.22
N PRO A 78 3.52 -4.02 -31.48
CA PRO A 78 3.58 -3.69 -30.06
C PRO A 78 4.53 -4.61 -29.30
N LEU A 79 5.24 -4.05 -28.32
CA LEU A 79 6.20 -4.75 -27.49
C LEU A 79 5.57 -6.02 -26.89
N GLU A 80 6.28 -7.14 -26.98
CA GLU A 80 5.88 -8.40 -26.34
C GLU A 80 5.86 -8.23 -24.81
N ILE A 81 4.92 -8.88 -24.11
CA ILE A 81 4.89 -8.82 -22.64
C ILE A 81 5.66 -10.03 -22.10
N ARG A 82 6.71 -9.75 -21.33
CA ARG A 82 7.57 -10.73 -20.65
C ARG A 82 7.74 -10.37 -19.17
N SER A 83 8.32 -11.26 -18.36
CA SER A 83 8.75 -10.91 -17.01
C SER A 83 9.92 -9.92 -17.04
N ASP A 84 10.78 -9.98 -18.06
CA ASP A 84 11.91 -9.06 -18.30
C ASP A 84 11.50 -7.65 -18.74
N ALA A 85 12.35 -6.67 -18.46
CA ALA A 85 12.17 -5.31 -18.96
C ALA A 85 12.83 -5.17 -20.33
N ALA A 86 12.17 -4.44 -21.24
CA ALA A 86 12.76 -4.14 -22.53
C ALA A 86 13.98 -3.22 -22.36
N THR A 87 15.02 -3.47 -23.15
CA THR A 87 16.23 -2.65 -23.20
C THR A 87 16.47 -2.16 -24.62
N LEU A 88 17.20 -1.06 -24.79
CA LEU A 88 17.71 -0.65 -26.10
C LEU A 88 19.23 -0.85 -26.16
N TRP A 89 19.72 -1.23 -27.33
CA TRP A 89 21.13 -1.47 -27.60
C TRP A 89 21.60 -0.62 -28.78
N ALA A 90 22.76 0.00 -28.68
CA ALA A 90 23.40 0.69 -29.80
C ALA A 90 24.66 -0.07 -30.23
N ASP A 91 24.69 -0.55 -31.48
CA ASP A 91 25.83 -1.27 -32.05
C ASP A 91 26.38 -2.41 -31.15
N GLY A 92 25.47 -3.13 -30.46
CA GLY A 92 25.82 -4.22 -29.53
C GLY A 92 26.18 -3.78 -28.11
N ILE A 93 25.96 -2.51 -27.74
CA ILE A 93 26.13 -1.98 -26.38
C ILE A 93 24.77 -1.65 -25.77
N GLU A 94 24.46 -2.21 -24.60
CA GLU A 94 23.21 -1.94 -23.88
C GLU A 94 23.17 -0.49 -23.37
N LEU A 95 22.09 0.21 -23.67
CA LEU A 95 21.84 1.59 -23.24
C LEU A 95 21.10 1.68 -21.90
N GLY A 96 20.36 0.62 -21.55
CA GLY A 96 19.57 0.51 -20.33
C GLY A 96 18.11 0.09 -20.59
N ILE A 97 17.34 0.05 -19.51
CA ILE A 97 15.90 -0.26 -19.54
C ILE A 97 15.14 0.85 -20.25
N ALA A 98 14.36 0.45 -21.25
CA ALA A 98 13.56 1.33 -22.07
C ALA A 98 12.20 1.58 -21.43
N LYS A 99 11.81 2.85 -21.42
CA LYS A 99 10.43 3.25 -21.18
C LYS A 99 9.60 2.93 -22.41
N GLU A 100 8.58 2.10 -22.23
CA GLU A 100 7.61 1.80 -23.26
C GLU A 100 6.59 2.94 -23.40
N SER A 101 6.22 3.27 -24.64
CA SER A 101 5.11 4.16 -24.92
C SER A 101 3.77 3.52 -24.56
N LEU A 102 2.76 4.36 -24.29
CA LEU A 102 1.38 3.90 -24.06
C LEU A 102 0.72 3.24 -25.27
N ASP A 103 1.36 3.16 -26.44
CA ASP A 103 0.93 2.34 -27.58
C ASP A 103 1.77 1.06 -27.79
N GLY A 104 2.82 0.86 -26.99
CA GLY A 104 3.72 -0.29 -27.04
C GLY A 104 4.60 -0.32 -28.29
N LEU A 105 4.47 0.68 -29.16
CA LEU A 105 5.16 0.73 -30.45
C LEU A 105 6.45 1.53 -30.38
N THR A 106 6.77 2.12 -29.24
CA THR A 106 7.96 2.95 -29.07
C THR A 106 8.64 2.61 -27.77
N LEU A 107 9.95 2.38 -27.85
CA LEU A 107 10.84 2.22 -26.72
C LEU A 107 11.71 3.45 -26.63
N THR A 108 11.83 4.02 -25.45
CA THR A 108 12.64 5.22 -25.20
C THR A 108 13.59 4.96 -24.04
N VAL A 109 14.89 5.07 -24.29
CA VAL A 109 15.94 5.07 -23.26
C VAL A 109 16.54 6.45 -23.18
N VAL A 110 16.70 6.98 -21.98
CA VAL A 110 17.56 8.13 -21.72
C VAL A 110 18.92 7.61 -21.26
N THR A 111 19.97 7.88 -22.03
CA THR A 111 21.33 7.41 -21.76
C THR A 111 22.34 8.54 -21.87
N THR A 112 23.41 8.50 -21.07
CA THR A 112 24.53 9.46 -21.13
C THR A 112 25.65 9.02 -22.07
N ASP A 113 25.56 7.83 -22.68
CA ASP A 113 26.64 7.27 -23.49
C ASP A 113 26.81 8.04 -24.81
N PRO A 114 27.96 8.72 -25.05
CA PRO A 114 28.18 9.47 -26.29
C PRO A 114 28.27 8.59 -27.55
N ALA A 115 28.43 7.26 -27.41
CA ALA A 115 28.47 6.34 -28.55
C ALA A 115 27.16 6.35 -29.35
N VAL A 116 26.01 6.64 -28.72
CA VAL A 116 24.71 6.67 -29.41
C VAL A 116 24.61 7.79 -30.44
N ALA A 117 25.41 8.85 -30.31
CA ALA A 117 25.42 9.96 -31.26
C ALA A 117 25.92 9.53 -32.65
N ASP A 118 26.72 8.46 -32.73
CA ASP A 118 27.28 7.91 -33.96
C ASP A 118 26.74 6.48 -34.27
N ALA A 119 25.69 6.03 -33.57
CA ALA A 119 25.16 4.68 -33.69
C ALA A 119 24.80 4.29 -35.14
N THR A 120 25.10 3.06 -35.54
CA THR A 120 24.69 2.54 -36.85
C THR A 120 23.42 1.71 -36.81
N VAL A 121 23.16 1.03 -35.68
CA VAL A 121 21.94 0.27 -35.41
C VAL A 121 21.50 0.50 -33.97
N ILE A 122 20.20 0.69 -33.75
CA ILE A 122 19.57 0.58 -32.44
C ILE A 122 18.66 -0.65 -32.44
N ASP A 123 18.94 -1.62 -31.58
CA ASP A 123 18.17 -2.86 -31.44
C ASP A 123 17.35 -2.89 -30.15
N GLN A 124 16.23 -3.59 -30.19
CA GLN A 124 15.46 -3.94 -29.01
C GLN A 124 16.09 -5.20 -28.38
N GLY A 125 16.35 -5.15 -27.09
CA GLY A 125 16.73 -6.30 -26.28
C GLY A 125 15.80 -6.49 -25.08
N TRP A 126 16.17 -7.42 -24.21
CA TRP A 126 15.52 -7.71 -22.95
C TRP A 126 16.60 -7.84 -21.87
N THR A 127 16.32 -7.36 -20.66
CA THR A 127 17.22 -7.55 -19.52
C THR A 127 17.55 -9.03 -19.36
N GLY A 128 18.84 -9.40 -19.34
CA GLY A 128 19.26 -10.80 -19.11
C GLY A 128 19.32 -11.71 -20.33
N SER A 129 18.74 -11.31 -21.45
CA SER A 129 18.77 -12.09 -22.70
C SER A 129 20.08 -11.99 -23.49
N GLY A 130 21.04 -11.16 -23.04
CA GLY A 130 22.28 -10.89 -23.76
C GLY A 130 22.10 -9.93 -24.95
N ASP A 131 23.20 -9.66 -25.67
CA ASP A 131 23.21 -8.74 -26.82
C ASP A 131 22.32 -9.25 -27.97
N PRO A 132 21.26 -8.52 -28.36
CA PRO A 132 20.36 -8.91 -29.45
C PRO A 132 21.07 -9.00 -30.81
N ALA A 133 22.21 -8.33 -31.01
CA ALA A 133 23.00 -8.39 -32.23
C ALA A 133 23.82 -9.70 -32.37
N VAL A 134 23.94 -10.50 -31.30
CA VAL A 134 24.67 -11.77 -31.31
C VAL A 134 23.84 -12.91 -31.93
N GLU A 135 22.54 -12.72 -32.17
CA GLU A 135 21.76 -13.60 -33.03
C GLU A 135 22.03 -13.32 -34.53
N ALA A 136 23.24 -13.64 -35.03
CA ALA A 136 23.49 -14.22 -36.37
C ALA A 136 24.93 -14.10 -36.93
N ALA A 137 25.87 -13.33 -36.35
CA ALA A 137 27.03 -12.87 -37.15
C ALA A 137 28.43 -13.42 -36.79
N ASP A 138 28.66 -14.01 -35.61
CA ASP A 138 30.03 -14.29 -35.16
C ASP A 138 30.20 -15.76 -34.70
N GLY A 139 30.82 -16.56 -35.56
CA GLY A 139 31.27 -17.92 -35.25
C GLY A 139 32.66 -17.97 -34.61
N THR A 140 32.98 -17.10 -33.64
CA THR A 140 34.32 -17.04 -33.01
C THR A 140 34.36 -17.21 -31.49
N LEU A 141 33.24 -17.55 -30.84
CA LEU A 141 33.27 -18.41 -29.66
C LEU A 141 32.84 -19.83 -30.05
N ASP A 142 33.80 -20.64 -30.48
CA ASP A 142 33.63 -22.08 -30.65
C ASP A 142 33.51 -22.77 -29.28
N ARG A 143 32.34 -22.61 -28.64
CA ARG A 143 31.79 -23.53 -27.62
C ARG A 143 30.82 -24.55 -28.27
N GLY A 144 30.78 -24.60 -29.61
CA GLY A 144 29.77 -25.30 -30.41
C GLY A 144 30.17 -26.68 -30.94
N ASP A 145 31.46 -27.04 -31.00
CA ASP A 145 31.89 -28.35 -31.57
C ASP A 145 31.96 -29.51 -30.55
N THR A 146 31.85 -29.25 -29.24
CA THR A 146 31.73 -30.32 -28.21
C THR A 146 30.28 -30.64 -27.82
N ALA A 147 29.35 -29.68 -27.89
CA ALA A 147 27.94 -29.90 -27.53
C ALA A 147 27.14 -30.61 -28.64
N ARG A 148 27.51 -30.46 -29.92
CA ARG A 148 26.75 -31.00 -31.08
C ARG A 148 27.02 -32.48 -31.43
N ARG A 149 27.75 -33.24 -30.62
CA ARG A 149 28.10 -34.65 -30.93
C ARG A 149 27.52 -35.72 -30.02
N PHE A 150 26.67 -35.34 -29.06
CA PHE A 150 25.97 -36.32 -28.24
C PHE A 150 24.52 -36.35 -28.67
N ALA A 151 24.06 -37.54 -29.08
CA ALA A 151 22.63 -37.79 -29.16
C ALA A 151 22.08 -37.65 -27.74
N GLU A 152 21.25 -36.64 -27.49
CA GLU A 152 20.52 -36.49 -26.23
C GLU A 152 19.65 -37.74 -26.02
N GLU A 153 20.09 -38.62 -25.11
CA GLU A 153 19.18 -39.57 -24.51
C GLU A 153 18.42 -38.83 -23.42
N VAL A 154 17.13 -38.53 -23.69
CA VAL A 154 16.17 -38.18 -22.64
C VAL A 154 16.26 -39.30 -21.59
N PRO A 155 16.56 -38.98 -20.31
CA PRO A 155 16.65 -40.00 -19.27
C PRO A 155 15.38 -40.86 -19.26
N PRO A 156 15.49 -42.18 -19.02
CA PRO A 156 14.31 -43.04 -18.91
C PRO A 156 13.38 -42.53 -17.81
N ALA A 157 12.06 -42.65 -18.05
CA ALA A 157 11.02 -42.29 -17.09
C ALA A 157 11.28 -42.92 -15.71
N ALA A 158 11.09 -42.11 -14.66
CA ALA A 158 11.35 -42.44 -13.25
C ALA A 158 10.52 -43.63 -12.73
N ALA A 159 10.86 -44.10 -11.53
CA ALA A 159 10.01 -45.00 -10.76
C ALA A 159 8.60 -44.40 -10.60
N ASP A 160 7.54 -45.21 -10.68
CA ASP A 160 6.16 -44.70 -10.60
C ASP A 160 5.94 -43.98 -9.27
N ALA A 161 5.85 -42.65 -9.31
CA ALA A 161 5.48 -41.80 -8.19
C ALA A 161 4.19 -42.34 -7.52
N PRO A 162 4.10 -42.37 -6.18
CA PRO A 162 2.91 -42.85 -5.49
C PRO A 162 1.66 -42.07 -5.94
N ILE A 163 0.65 -42.77 -6.42
CA ILE A 163 -0.65 -42.16 -6.74
C ILE A 163 -1.50 -42.11 -5.47
N LEU A 164 -1.97 -40.92 -5.11
CA LEU A 164 -2.87 -40.75 -3.97
C LEU A 164 -4.21 -41.46 -4.18
N ALA A 165 -4.76 -41.95 -3.08
CA ALA A 165 -6.07 -42.61 -3.07
C ALA A 165 -7.20 -41.62 -3.41
N ASP A 166 -7.08 -40.39 -2.89
CA ASP A 166 -8.03 -39.30 -3.12
C ASP A 166 -7.44 -38.25 -4.06
N ASP A 167 -8.32 -37.63 -4.83
CA ASP A 167 -7.95 -36.58 -5.77
C ASP A 167 -8.39 -35.20 -5.24
N PRO A 168 -7.47 -34.24 -5.04
CA PRO A 168 -7.82 -32.91 -4.55
C PRO A 168 -8.73 -32.15 -5.54
N SER A 169 -8.69 -32.49 -6.83
CA SER A 169 -9.53 -31.89 -7.87
C SER A 169 -10.97 -32.42 -7.91
N ALA A 170 -11.28 -33.45 -7.11
CA ALA A 170 -12.64 -33.97 -7.00
C ALA A 170 -13.60 -32.86 -6.54
N ARG A 171 -14.76 -32.74 -7.20
CA ARG A 171 -15.80 -31.80 -6.80
C ARG A 171 -16.44 -32.25 -5.47
N GLY A 172 -16.73 -31.28 -4.61
CA GLY A 172 -17.36 -31.51 -3.31
C GLY A 172 -18.88 -31.60 -3.40
N GLU A 173 -19.53 -31.50 -2.24
CA GLU A 173 -20.99 -31.66 -2.13
C GLU A 173 -21.80 -30.41 -2.51
N TYR A 174 -21.17 -29.24 -2.55
CA TYR A 174 -21.85 -27.96 -2.80
C TYR A 174 -21.91 -27.67 -4.30
N ALA A 175 -23.08 -27.21 -4.76
CA ALA A 175 -23.15 -26.47 -6.03
C ALA A 175 -22.44 -25.11 -5.87
N VAL A 176 -21.98 -24.53 -6.98
CA VAL A 176 -21.21 -23.28 -6.96
C VAL A 176 -22.02 -22.17 -7.62
N THR A 177 -22.13 -21.02 -6.95
CA THR A 177 -22.75 -19.80 -7.49
C THR A 177 -21.70 -18.69 -7.59
N ARG A 178 -21.81 -17.83 -8.62
CA ARG A 178 -20.97 -16.64 -8.77
C ARG A 178 -21.63 -15.38 -8.21
N ALA A 179 -20.84 -14.57 -7.50
CA ALA A 179 -21.25 -13.30 -6.90
C ALA A 179 -20.20 -12.21 -7.16
N ASP A 180 -19.82 -12.08 -8.43
CA ASP A 180 -18.78 -11.15 -8.88
C ASP A 180 -19.12 -9.70 -8.51
N TYR A 181 -18.07 -8.90 -8.30
CA TYR A 181 -18.19 -7.45 -8.11
C TYR A 181 -17.22 -6.70 -9.02
N ASP A 182 -17.65 -5.51 -9.43
CA ASP A 182 -16.89 -4.60 -10.28
C ASP A 182 -17.26 -3.16 -9.90
N LEU A 183 -16.32 -2.45 -9.28
CA LEU A 183 -16.49 -1.04 -8.89
C LEU A 183 -16.01 -0.06 -9.98
N GLY A 184 -15.61 -0.58 -11.16
CA GLY A 184 -15.11 0.19 -12.29
C GLY A 184 -13.59 0.12 -12.45
N ASP A 185 -13.13 0.49 -13.63
CA ASP A 185 -11.72 0.39 -14.05
C ASP A 185 -10.79 1.41 -13.38
N GLU A 186 -11.35 2.42 -12.69
CA GLU A 186 -10.62 3.51 -12.01
C GLU A 186 -11.21 3.77 -10.60
N ALA A 187 -11.38 2.69 -9.83
CA ALA A 187 -12.04 2.71 -8.52
C ALA A 187 -11.14 3.20 -7.37
N VAL A 188 -9.87 2.82 -7.35
CA VAL A 188 -8.93 3.09 -6.24
C VAL A 188 -7.61 3.65 -6.76
N ASP A 189 -6.94 4.51 -5.99
CA ASP A 189 -5.57 4.93 -6.31
C ASP A 189 -4.60 3.74 -6.17
N ILE A 190 -3.84 3.47 -7.23
CA ILE A 190 -2.79 2.46 -7.22
C ILE A 190 -1.60 3.06 -6.48
N ARG A 191 -1.18 2.36 -5.42
CA ARG A 191 -0.01 2.72 -4.61
C ARG A 191 1.19 3.06 -5.50
N ASP A 192 1.75 4.25 -5.27
CA ASP A 192 2.98 4.78 -5.87
C ASP A 192 2.95 5.06 -7.39
N PHE A 193 1.77 4.98 -8.05
CA PHE A 193 1.67 5.18 -9.51
C PHE A 193 1.05 6.54 -9.88
N GLY A 194 0.42 7.23 -8.92
CA GLY A 194 -0.30 8.49 -9.17
C GLY A 194 -1.47 8.34 -10.14
N ARG A 195 -2.06 7.13 -10.21
CA ARG A 195 -3.15 6.76 -11.11
C ARG A 195 -4.13 5.85 -10.40
N LYS A 196 -5.36 5.79 -10.91
CA LYS A 196 -6.38 4.87 -10.42
C LYS A 196 -6.37 3.56 -11.18
N GLY A 197 -6.77 2.49 -10.49
CA GLY A 197 -6.93 1.14 -11.01
C GLY A 197 -8.26 0.53 -10.61
N GLU A 198 -8.51 -0.68 -11.10
CA GLU A 198 -9.78 -1.35 -10.91
C GLU A 198 -9.94 -2.00 -9.53
N ILE A 199 -11.19 -2.18 -9.11
CA ILE A 199 -11.58 -3.12 -8.05
C ILE A 199 -12.61 -4.07 -8.64
N ARG A 200 -12.13 -5.21 -9.15
CA ARG A 200 -12.94 -6.25 -9.79
C ARG A 200 -12.51 -7.63 -9.32
N ALA A 201 -13.48 -8.52 -9.08
CA ALA A 201 -13.19 -9.92 -8.82
C ALA A 201 -14.32 -10.85 -9.24
N ALA A 202 -13.95 -12.07 -9.61
CA ALA A 202 -14.87 -13.20 -9.66
C ALA A 202 -14.96 -13.84 -8.27
N VAL A 203 -16.17 -14.07 -7.78
CA VAL A 203 -16.40 -14.65 -6.44
C VAL A 203 -17.19 -15.92 -6.55
N PHE A 204 -16.60 -17.04 -6.12
CA PHE A 204 -17.20 -18.36 -6.15
C PHE A 204 -17.67 -18.75 -4.74
N LEU A 205 -18.98 -18.98 -4.61
CA LEU A 205 -19.64 -19.28 -3.35
C LEU A 205 -20.21 -20.71 -3.33
N PRO A 206 -20.10 -21.44 -2.21
CA PRO A 206 -20.79 -22.71 -2.01
C PRO A 206 -22.28 -22.44 -1.78
N GLU A 207 -23.12 -22.90 -2.70
CA GLU A 207 -24.57 -22.73 -2.62
C GLU A 207 -25.15 -23.57 -1.47
N GLY A 208 -25.99 -22.95 -0.64
CA GLY A 208 -26.66 -23.64 0.48
C GLY A 208 -25.78 -23.92 1.70
N ALA A 209 -24.47 -23.62 1.65
CA ALA A 209 -23.59 -23.63 2.81
C ALA A 209 -24.09 -22.65 3.91
N GLU A 210 -24.11 -23.09 5.17
CA GLU A 210 -24.41 -22.25 6.34
C GLU A 210 -23.12 -21.80 7.05
N GLY A 211 -23.13 -20.58 7.59
CA GLY A 211 -22.02 -19.99 8.35
C GLY A 211 -20.90 -19.41 7.48
N GLU A 212 -19.86 -18.92 8.16
CA GLU A 212 -18.64 -18.43 7.54
C GLU A 212 -17.82 -19.57 6.93
N ARG A 213 -17.11 -19.27 5.84
CA ARG A 213 -16.32 -20.21 5.05
C ARG A 213 -14.88 -19.71 4.87
N PRO A 214 -13.88 -20.59 4.88
CA PRO A 214 -12.50 -20.21 4.58
C PRO A 214 -12.41 -19.52 3.23
N VAL A 215 -11.54 -18.51 3.14
CA VAL A 215 -11.42 -17.66 1.95
C VAL A 215 -10.10 -17.92 1.23
N ALA A 216 -10.14 -18.23 -0.05
CA ALA A 216 -8.96 -18.27 -0.90
C ALA A 216 -8.97 -17.07 -1.85
N VAL A 217 -7.89 -16.29 -1.87
CA VAL A 217 -7.72 -15.15 -2.79
C VAL A 217 -6.72 -15.53 -3.86
N PHE A 218 -7.13 -15.41 -5.13
CA PHE A 218 -6.29 -15.67 -6.29
C PHE A 218 -5.92 -14.37 -6.97
N LEU A 219 -4.63 -14.17 -7.23
CA LEU A 219 -4.09 -13.02 -7.93
C LEU A 219 -3.37 -13.50 -9.19
N HIS A 220 -3.82 -13.03 -10.36
CA HIS A 220 -3.11 -13.34 -11.60
C HIS A 220 -1.81 -12.53 -11.73
N GLY A 221 -0.95 -12.99 -12.63
CA GLY A 221 0.33 -12.37 -12.92
C GLY A 221 0.28 -11.24 -13.95
N ARG A 222 1.46 -10.78 -14.36
CA ARG A 222 1.59 -9.82 -15.46
C ARG A 222 1.31 -10.50 -16.78
N HIS A 223 0.34 -9.98 -17.50
CA HIS A 223 0.00 -10.38 -18.85
C HIS A 223 -0.64 -9.17 -19.55
N THR A 224 -0.84 -9.25 -20.87
CA THR A 224 -1.65 -8.30 -21.64
C THR A 224 -2.94 -7.93 -20.92
N SER A 225 -3.16 -6.64 -20.69
CA SER A 225 -4.37 -6.09 -20.02
C SER A 225 -5.53 -5.90 -21.01
N CYS A 226 -5.22 -5.48 -22.23
CA CYS A 226 -6.20 -5.19 -23.28
C CYS A 226 -5.80 -5.84 -24.60
N ALA A 227 -6.75 -6.40 -25.32
CA ALA A 227 -6.52 -7.06 -26.61
C ALA A 227 -7.36 -6.46 -27.73
N GLY A 228 -6.89 -6.60 -28.97
CA GLY A 228 -7.50 -5.97 -30.14
C GLY A 228 -6.99 -4.55 -30.38
N GLY A 229 -7.59 -3.86 -31.36
CA GLY A 229 -7.12 -2.54 -31.80
C GLY A 229 -5.71 -2.56 -32.43
N THR A 230 -5.13 -1.37 -32.60
CA THR A 230 -3.73 -1.17 -33.04
C THR A 230 -2.88 -0.46 -31.97
N ARG A 231 -3.33 -0.47 -30.70
CA ARG A 231 -2.76 0.28 -29.56
C ARG A 231 -2.16 -0.67 -28.52
N ASN A 232 -1.52 -0.13 -27.47
CA ASN A 232 -0.78 -0.91 -26.48
C ASN A 232 -1.64 -2.02 -25.89
N PRO A 233 -1.16 -3.28 -25.93
CA PRO A 233 -1.78 -4.38 -25.19
C PRO A 233 -1.79 -4.19 -23.65
N ALA A 234 -0.90 -3.36 -23.12
CA ALA A 234 -0.80 -2.99 -21.71
C ALA A 234 -1.46 -1.62 -21.39
N ALA A 235 -2.42 -1.15 -22.18
CA ALA A 235 -3.17 0.06 -21.81
C ALA A 235 -4.18 -0.24 -20.68
N TRP A 236 -4.48 0.76 -19.83
CA TRP A 236 -5.62 0.70 -18.91
C TRP A 236 -6.19 2.09 -18.60
N PRO A 237 -7.53 2.27 -18.55
CA PRO A 237 -8.56 1.33 -19.02
C PRO A 237 -8.43 1.02 -20.52
N CYS A 238 -9.06 -0.07 -20.98
CA CYS A 238 -9.00 -0.44 -22.39
C CYS A 238 -9.60 0.64 -23.29
N ASN A 239 -8.97 0.86 -24.46
CA ASN A 239 -9.52 1.77 -25.45
C ASN A 239 -10.84 1.22 -26.03
N ALA A 240 -11.66 2.10 -26.62
CA ALA A 240 -12.97 1.73 -27.16
C ALA A 240 -12.93 0.67 -28.30
N ASP A 241 -11.78 0.46 -28.94
CA ASP A 241 -11.54 -0.57 -29.96
C ASP A 241 -10.82 -1.82 -29.43
N GLN A 242 -10.57 -1.87 -28.12
CA GLN A 242 -9.95 -2.99 -27.41
C GLN A 242 -10.96 -3.67 -26.50
N VAL A 243 -10.64 -4.90 -26.09
CA VAL A 243 -11.37 -5.67 -25.09
C VAL A 243 -10.47 -5.99 -23.92
N ASP A 244 -11.06 -6.05 -22.73
CA ASP A 244 -10.38 -6.49 -21.52
C ASP A 244 -9.92 -7.95 -21.64
N VAL A 245 -8.69 -8.22 -21.23
CA VAL A 245 -8.19 -9.59 -21.05
C VAL A 245 -8.45 -9.98 -19.61
N GLU A 246 -9.49 -10.80 -19.41
CA GLU A 246 -9.99 -11.20 -18.09
C GLU A 246 -9.08 -12.27 -17.43
N SER A 247 -7.81 -11.91 -17.18
CA SER A 247 -6.77 -12.78 -16.64
C SER A 247 -7.17 -13.45 -15.32
N TYR A 248 -7.94 -12.74 -14.49
CA TYR A 248 -8.48 -13.23 -13.22
C TYR A 248 -9.48 -14.39 -13.38
N LEU A 249 -10.11 -14.56 -14.55
CA LEU A 249 -10.99 -15.70 -14.86
C LEU A 249 -10.23 -16.97 -15.28
N GLY A 250 -8.91 -16.87 -15.42
CA GLY A 250 -8.03 -17.97 -15.82
C GLY A 250 -8.00 -19.17 -14.89
N TYR A 251 -8.43 -18.99 -13.62
CA TYR A 251 -8.38 -19.99 -12.56
C TYR A 251 -9.77 -20.47 -12.12
N ASN A 252 -10.80 -20.22 -12.93
CA ASN A 252 -12.19 -20.55 -12.58
C ASN A 252 -12.35 -22.02 -12.18
N GLU A 253 -11.67 -22.95 -12.86
CA GLU A 253 -11.81 -24.38 -12.52
C GLU A 253 -11.28 -24.71 -11.11
N ALA A 254 -10.08 -24.23 -10.75
CA ALA A 254 -9.56 -24.36 -9.39
C ALA A 254 -10.48 -23.69 -8.36
N ALA A 255 -10.99 -22.49 -8.69
CA ALA A 255 -11.90 -21.75 -7.83
C ALA A 255 -13.22 -22.50 -7.59
N GLU A 256 -13.79 -23.10 -8.64
CA GLU A 256 -15.01 -23.89 -8.51
C GLU A 256 -14.78 -25.26 -7.84
N ILE A 257 -13.60 -25.88 -7.99
CA ILE A 257 -13.23 -27.09 -7.24
C ILE A 257 -13.28 -26.77 -5.75
N LEU A 258 -12.55 -25.73 -5.32
CA LEU A 258 -12.56 -25.28 -3.93
C LEU A 258 -13.95 -24.84 -3.48
N ALA A 259 -14.66 -24.02 -4.24
CA ALA A 259 -16.01 -23.60 -3.85
C ALA A 259 -16.97 -24.78 -3.68
N SER A 260 -16.87 -25.82 -4.53
CA SER A 260 -17.67 -27.03 -4.37
C SER A 260 -17.33 -27.82 -3.09
N GLN A 261 -16.13 -27.64 -2.55
CA GLN A 261 -15.67 -28.19 -1.27
C GLN A 261 -16.02 -27.32 -0.05
N GLY A 262 -16.72 -26.19 -0.25
CA GLY A 262 -17.20 -25.34 0.84
C GLY A 262 -16.37 -24.09 1.11
N TYR A 263 -15.44 -23.73 0.24
CA TYR A 263 -14.60 -22.52 0.35
C TYR A 263 -15.27 -21.34 -0.35
N VAL A 264 -14.95 -20.11 0.05
CA VAL A 264 -15.19 -18.93 -0.79
C VAL A 264 -13.91 -18.59 -1.53
N VAL A 265 -13.97 -18.49 -2.86
CA VAL A 265 -12.80 -18.13 -3.66
C VAL A 265 -13.03 -16.79 -4.33
N VAL A 266 -12.06 -15.88 -4.17
CA VAL A 266 -12.08 -14.53 -4.73
C VAL A 266 -10.89 -14.40 -5.69
N SER A 267 -11.15 -14.38 -6.99
CA SER A 267 -10.12 -14.18 -8.00
C SER A 267 -10.11 -12.73 -8.47
N ILE A 268 -9.07 -11.97 -8.14
CA ILE A 268 -9.01 -10.52 -8.31
C ILE A 268 -8.29 -10.11 -9.61
N SER A 269 -8.74 -9.01 -10.21
CA SER A 269 -8.12 -8.38 -11.39
C SER A 269 -7.01 -7.41 -11.00
N ALA A 270 -5.90 -7.41 -11.74
CA ALA A 270 -4.73 -6.53 -11.55
C ALA A 270 -4.21 -5.94 -12.87
N ASN A 271 -5.10 -5.74 -13.84
CA ASN A 271 -4.79 -5.24 -15.18
C ASN A 271 -4.31 -3.78 -15.19
N ALA A 272 -4.81 -2.91 -14.29
CA ALA A 272 -4.26 -1.56 -14.17
C ALA A 272 -2.80 -1.56 -13.67
N ILE A 273 -2.45 -2.49 -12.79
CA ILE A 273 -1.08 -2.64 -12.31
C ILE A 273 -0.21 -3.21 -13.43
N ASN A 274 -0.66 -4.26 -14.12
CA ASN A 274 0.04 -4.83 -15.28
C ASN A 274 0.34 -3.78 -16.36
N ALA A 275 -0.57 -2.83 -16.56
CA ALA A 275 -0.45 -1.77 -17.55
C ALA A 275 0.66 -0.75 -17.26
N LEU A 276 1.11 -0.67 -16.00
CA LEU A 276 1.92 0.45 -15.54
C LEU A 276 3.18 0.01 -14.77
N ASP A 277 3.24 -1.25 -14.32
CA ASP A 277 4.28 -1.75 -13.42
C ASP A 277 5.71 -1.70 -13.97
N GLY A 278 5.89 -1.92 -15.27
CA GLY A 278 7.19 -1.83 -15.93
C GLY A 278 7.70 -0.39 -16.14
N SER A 279 6.84 0.62 -15.93
CA SER A 279 7.15 2.02 -16.26
C SER A 279 7.13 2.98 -15.08
N LEU A 280 6.41 2.63 -14.00
CA LEU A 280 6.18 3.52 -12.85
C LEU A 280 6.55 2.91 -11.50
N ALA A 281 6.92 1.62 -11.43
CA ALA A 281 7.20 0.93 -10.17
C ALA A 281 8.64 0.41 -10.10
N ASP A 282 9.38 0.85 -9.08
CA ASP A 282 10.75 0.38 -8.86
C ASP A 282 10.79 -1.11 -8.53
N ASP A 283 9.74 -1.63 -7.89
CA ASP A 283 9.58 -3.03 -7.48
C ASP A 283 8.80 -3.88 -8.48
N THR A 284 8.57 -3.38 -9.70
CA THR A 284 7.76 -4.03 -10.74
C THR A 284 6.31 -4.31 -10.31
N GLY A 285 5.79 -3.53 -9.36
CA GLY A 285 4.40 -3.52 -8.93
C GLY A 285 4.05 -4.58 -7.88
N ALA A 286 5.02 -5.15 -7.16
CA ALA A 286 4.78 -6.13 -6.10
C ALA A 286 4.02 -5.52 -4.90
N ALA A 287 4.43 -4.33 -4.44
CA ALA A 287 3.80 -3.59 -3.36
C ALA A 287 2.39 -3.11 -3.76
N ALA A 288 2.22 -2.65 -5.00
CA ALA A 288 0.91 -2.29 -5.53
C ALA A 288 -0.05 -3.50 -5.55
N ARG A 289 0.43 -4.69 -5.96
CA ARG A 289 -0.34 -5.94 -5.93
C ARG A 289 -0.69 -6.39 -4.52
N ALA A 290 0.26 -6.27 -3.59
CA ALA A 290 0.02 -6.57 -2.19
C ALA A 290 -1.05 -5.65 -1.58
N GLN A 291 -0.97 -4.35 -1.86
CA GLN A 291 -1.97 -3.38 -1.43
C GLN A 291 -3.33 -3.70 -2.05
N LEU A 292 -3.39 -4.05 -3.33
CA LEU A 292 -4.63 -4.46 -3.99
C LEU A 292 -5.28 -5.67 -3.30
N VAL A 293 -4.49 -6.70 -2.93
CA VAL A 293 -5.00 -7.84 -2.13
C VAL A 293 -5.56 -7.36 -0.79
N MET A 294 -4.85 -6.48 -0.08
CA MET A 294 -5.32 -5.92 1.20
C MET A 294 -6.59 -5.08 1.04
N ASP A 295 -6.71 -4.28 -0.02
CA ASP A 295 -7.87 -3.45 -0.31
C ASP A 295 -9.11 -4.31 -0.57
N HIS A 296 -8.96 -5.39 -1.36
CA HIS A 296 -10.02 -6.37 -1.54
C HIS A 296 -10.42 -7.03 -0.22
N LEU A 297 -9.47 -7.50 0.59
CA LEU A 297 -9.78 -8.11 1.88
C LEU A 297 -10.47 -7.13 2.84
N ASN A 298 -10.08 -5.85 2.83
CA ASN A 298 -10.72 -4.80 3.62
C ASN A 298 -12.17 -4.53 3.18
N LEU A 299 -12.42 -4.50 1.87
CA LEU A 299 -13.78 -4.36 1.32
C LEU A 299 -14.63 -5.61 1.61
N LEU A 300 -14.04 -6.80 1.51
CA LEU A 300 -14.68 -8.07 1.89
C LEU A 300 -15.03 -8.10 3.38
N ARG A 301 -14.18 -7.60 4.28
CA ARG A 301 -14.50 -7.45 5.71
C ARG A 301 -15.73 -6.56 5.92
N GLN A 302 -15.80 -5.43 5.22
CA GLN A 302 -16.94 -4.52 5.28
C GLN A 302 -18.22 -5.16 4.72
N ALA A 303 -18.15 -5.83 3.58
CA ALA A 303 -19.28 -6.55 3.00
C ALA A 303 -19.75 -7.73 3.88
N ASN A 304 -18.82 -8.47 4.49
CA ASN A 304 -19.11 -9.53 5.44
C ASN A 304 -19.86 -9.00 6.67
N ALA A 305 -19.50 -7.79 7.13
CA ALA A 305 -20.17 -7.09 8.23
C ALA A 305 -21.53 -6.46 7.84
N GLY A 306 -21.89 -6.46 6.56
CA GLY A 306 -23.15 -5.91 6.05
C GLY A 306 -23.12 -4.43 5.67
N THR A 307 -21.93 -3.83 5.59
CA THR A 307 -21.75 -2.46 5.05
C THR A 307 -21.93 -2.48 3.53
N ASP A 308 -22.71 -1.54 2.99
CA ASP A 308 -22.85 -1.36 1.54
C ASP A 308 -21.60 -0.68 0.97
N VAL A 309 -20.75 -1.50 0.34
CA VAL A 309 -19.53 -1.08 -0.35
C VAL A 309 -19.64 -1.30 -1.88
N GLY A 310 -20.87 -1.39 -2.40
CA GLY A 310 -21.13 -1.73 -3.80
C GLY A 310 -21.04 -3.22 -4.12
N PHE A 311 -20.79 -4.07 -3.11
CA PHE A 311 -20.86 -5.53 -3.24
C PHE A 311 -22.29 -6.00 -2.98
N GLY A 312 -22.72 -7.07 -3.66
CA GLY A 312 -24.02 -7.68 -3.36
C GLY A 312 -24.09 -8.21 -1.93
N THR A 313 -25.29 -8.25 -1.35
CA THR A 313 -25.55 -8.79 0.01
C THR A 313 -25.28 -10.29 0.17
N ALA A 314 -24.88 -10.97 -0.92
CA ALA A 314 -24.56 -12.39 -0.93
C ALA A 314 -23.35 -12.76 -0.07
N LEU A 315 -22.50 -11.80 0.29
CA LEU A 315 -21.27 -12.02 1.08
C LEU A 315 -21.45 -11.80 2.58
N THR A 316 -22.58 -11.23 3.02
CA THR A 316 -22.80 -10.87 4.43
C THR A 316 -22.85 -12.10 5.34
N GLY A 317 -21.94 -12.16 6.33
CA GLY A 317 -21.81 -13.27 7.28
C GLY A 317 -21.37 -14.60 6.66
N ARG A 318 -20.61 -14.55 5.56
CA ARG A 318 -20.18 -15.73 4.78
C ARG A 318 -18.68 -15.98 4.78
N LEU A 319 -17.87 -15.00 5.18
CA LEU A 319 -16.41 -15.03 4.99
C LEU A 319 -15.69 -15.24 6.32
N ASP A 320 -14.95 -16.34 6.46
CA ASP A 320 -14.02 -16.56 7.57
C ASP A 320 -12.68 -15.89 7.25
N LEU A 321 -12.57 -14.62 7.64
CA LEU A 321 -11.38 -13.80 7.39
C LEU A 321 -10.23 -14.05 8.39
N ASP A 322 -10.45 -14.98 9.34
CA ASP A 322 -9.41 -15.56 10.20
C ASP A 322 -8.82 -16.85 9.60
N ASN A 323 -9.29 -17.27 8.42
CA ASN A 323 -8.83 -18.46 7.70
C ASN A 323 -8.71 -18.18 6.19
N VAL A 324 -7.66 -17.44 5.83
CA VAL A 324 -7.38 -16.94 4.48
C VAL A 324 -6.19 -17.68 3.86
N GLY A 325 -6.29 -18.04 2.59
CA GLY A 325 -5.16 -18.53 1.79
C GLY A 325 -4.94 -17.66 0.56
N LEU A 326 -3.70 -17.49 0.14
CA LEU A 326 -3.34 -16.66 -1.01
C LEU A 326 -2.65 -17.50 -2.10
N MET A 327 -3.10 -17.40 -3.34
CA MET A 327 -2.40 -17.92 -4.51
C MET A 327 -2.11 -16.77 -5.47
N GLY A 328 -0.89 -16.75 -6.00
CA GLY A 328 -0.48 -15.74 -6.96
C GLY A 328 0.36 -16.35 -8.07
N HIS A 329 0.13 -15.94 -9.32
CA HIS A 329 0.91 -16.42 -10.47
C HIS A 329 1.93 -15.37 -10.93
N SER A 330 3.17 -15.73 -11.31
CA SER A 330 4.16 -14.80 -11.88
C SER A 330 4.48 -13.64 -10.92
N ARG A 331 4.44 -12.39 -11.38
CA ARG A 331 4.49 -11.19 -10.51
C ARG A 331 3.35 -11.13 -9.47
N GLY A 332 2.24 -11.79 -9.73
CA GLY A 332 1.17 -12.00 -8.74
C GLY A 332 1.61 -12.93 -7.60
N GLY A 333 2.51 -13.88 -7.86
CA GLY A 333 3.14 -14.74 -6.87
C GLY A 333 3.98 -13.95 -5.86
N GLU A 334 4.83 -13.05 -6.36
CA GLU A 334 5.55 -12.09 -5.52
C GLU A 334 4.57 -11.16 -4.79
N GLY A 335 3.52 -10.69 -5.48
CA GLY A 335 2.44 -9.88 -4.90
C GLY A 335 1.73 -10.53 -3.71
N VAL A 336 1.44 -11.84 -3.74
CA VAL A 336 0.79 -12.54 -2.60
C VAL A 336 1.75 -12.85 -1.47
N MET A 337 3.02 -13.15 -1.77
CA MET A 337 4.07 -13.23 -0.75
C MET A 337 4.18 -11.89 -0.01
N ARG A 338 4.03 -10.78 -0.76
CA ARG A 338 4.14 -9.41 -0.26
C ARG A 338 2.91 -9.01 0.53
N ALA A 339 1.73 -9.44 0.09
CA ALA A 339 0.49 -9.30 0.83
C ALA A 339 0.56 -9.98 2.21
N ALA A 340 1.17 -11.17 2.30
CA ALA A 340 1.34 -11.87 3.58
C ALA A 340 2.22 -11.07 4.57
N LEU A 341 3.27 -10.41 4.08
CA LEU A 341 4.12 -9.53 4.89
C LEU A 341 3.39 -8.24 5.29
N LEU A 342 2.75 -7.56 4.34
CA LEU A 342 1.99 -6.32 4.58
C LEU A 342 0.82 -6.54 5.56
N ASN A 343 0.23 -7.74 5.55
CA ASN A 343 -0.81 -8.13 6.49
C ASN A 343 -0.34 -8.09 7.95
N SER A 344 0.92 -8.44 8.22
CA SER A 344 1.49 -8.43 9.59
C SER A 344 1.63 -7.02 10.18
N GLU A 345 1.60 -5.99 9.32
CA GLU A 345 1.69 -4.58 9.70
C GLU A 345 0.30 -3.93 9.91
N GLN A 346 -0.79 -4.63 9.59
CA GLN A 346 -2.13 -4.11 9.75
C GLN A 346 -2.52 -4.01 11.23
N PRO A 347 -3.33 -3.01 11.64
CA PRO A 347 -3.88 -2.94 13.00
C PRO A 347 -4.73 -4.17 13.36
N GLU A 348 -5.45 -4.71 12.36
CA GLU A 348 -6.25 -5.93 12.45
C GLU A 348 -5.86 -6.86 11.30
N PRO A 349 -4.77 -7.65 11.45
CA PRO A 349 -4.32 -8.60 10.44
C PRO A 349 -5.38 -9.66 10.12
N PHE A 350 -5.47 -10.06 8.86
CA PHE A 350 -6.25 -11.21 8.40
C PHE A 350 -5.55 -12.52 8.75
N GLY A 351 -6.31 -13.58 9.01
CA GLY A 351 -5.77 -14.90 9.35
C GLY A 351 -5.20 -15.68 8.16
N ILE A 352 -4.10 -15.20 7.57
CA ILE A 352 -3.43 -15.87 6.44
C ILE A 352 -2.73 -17.16 6.93
N LYS A 353 -3.15 -18.32 6.42
CA LYS A 353 -2.66 -19.66 6.84
C LYS A 353 -1.96 -20.46 5.74
N GLY A 354 -1.88 -19.93 4.52
CA GLY A 354 -1.15 -20.57 3.44
C GLY A 354 -0.89 -19.62 2.28
N VAL A 355 0.31 -19.66 1.73
CA VAL A 355 0.68 -18.92 0.52
C VAL A 355 1.20 -19.89 -0.55
N LEU A 356 0.61 -19.84 -1.74
CA LEU A 356 0.96 -20.68 -2.89
C LEU A 356 1.34 -19.82 -4.09
N PRO A 357 2.62 -19.42 -4.21
CA PRO A 357 3.12 -18.81 -5.43
C PRO A 357 3.23 -19.85 -6.56
N LEU A 358 2.63 -19.56 -7.71
CA LEU A 358 2.65 -20.34 -8.93
C LEU A 358 3.57 -19.64 -9.94
N ALA A 359 4.57 -20.36 -10.44
CA ALA A 359 5.58 -19.82 -11.37
C ALA A 359 6.03 -18.39 -11.01
N PRO A 360 6.38 -18.09 -9.75
CA PRO A 360 6.43 -16.72 -9.29
C PRO A 360 7.76 -16.04 -9.66
N THR A 361 7.73 -14.72 -9.83
CA THR A 361 8.94 -13.89 -9.75
C THR A 361 9.41 -13.80 -8.30
N ASP A 362 10.67 -13.37 -8.09
CA ASP A 362 11.20 -13.02 -6.77
C ASP A 362 12.25 -11.92 -6.92
N TYR A 363 11.84 -10.74 -7.42
CA TYR A 363 12.77 -9.66 -7.70
C TYR A 363 13.41 -9.08 -6.43
N THR A 364 12.74 -9.24 -5.30
CA THR A 364 13.11 -8.66 -4.01
C THR A 364 13.74 -9.63 -3.01
N ARG A 365 13.79 -10.94 -3.31
CA ARG A 365 14.29 -11.98 -2.39
C ARG A 365 13.63 -11.93 -1.02
N MET A 366 12.31 -12.00 -1.04
CA MET A 366 11.47 -11.78 0.14
C MET A 366 10.91 -13.08 0.71
N THR A 367 10.94 -13.24 2.03
CA THR A 367 10.59 -14.50 2.69
C THR A 367 9.45 -14.30 3.69
N VAL A 368 8.56 -15.30 3.82
CA VAL A 368 7.35 -15.21 4.67
C VAL A 368 7.52 -16.11 5.92
N PRO A 369 7.57 -15.51 7.14
CA PRO A 369 7.62 -16.24 8.40
C PRO A 369 6.24 -16.71 8.87
N GLY A 370 6.21 -17.87 9.54
CA GLY A 370 5.05 -18.38 10.28
C GLY A 370 3.92 -18.93 9.41
N VAL A 371 4.03 -18.86 8.08
CA VAL A 371 2.97 -19.29 7.16
C VAL A 371 3.48 -20.43 6.28
N PRO A 372 2.80 -21.59 6.24
CA PRO A 372 3.10 -22.65 5.30
C PRO A 372 3.13 -22.13 3.86
N THR A 373 4.22 -22.42 3.16
CA THR A 373 4.46 -21.91 1.81
C THR A 373 4.84 -23.05 0.88
N ALA A 374 4.17 -23.15 -0.26
CA ALA A 374 4.57 -24.05 -1.34
C ALA A 374 4.71 -23.26 -2.63
N VAL A 375 5.73 -23.55 -3.44
CA VAL A 375 5.91 -22.93 -4.77
C VAL A 375 5.76 -23.98 -5.86
N ILE A 376 5.03 -23.65 -6.93
CA ILE A 376 4.93 -24.50 -8.12
C ILE A 376 5.85 -23.94 -9.20
N LEU A 377 6.82 -24.72 -9.67
CA LEU A 377 7.85 -24.32 -10.61
C LEU A 377 7.68 -25.06 -11.95
N PRO A 378 7.33 -24.36 -13.05
CA PRO A 378 7.26 -24.99 -14.37
C PRO A 378 8.67 -25.21 -14.93
N TYR A 379 8.98 -26.41 -15.43
CA TYR A 379 10.33 -26.70 -15.92
C TYR A 379 10.66 -25.97 -17.24
N CYS A 380 9.68 -25.92 -18.15
CA CYS A 380 9.76 -25.27 -19.45
C CYS A 380 9.14 -23.87 -19.42
N ASP A 381 9.31 -23.17 -18.31
CA ASP A 381 8.93 -21.78 -18.13
C ASP A 381 9.79 -20.90 -19.04
N GLY A 382 9.16 -20.19 -19.97
CA GLY A 382 9.84 -19.23 -20.85
C GLY A 382 9.71 -17.78 -20.40
N ASP A 383 8.88 -17.50 -19.38
CA ASP A 383 8.65 -16.15 -18.88
C ASP A 383 9.45 -15.88 -17.60
N VAL A 384 9.56 -16.85 -16.70
CA VAL A 384 10.42 -16.85 -15.50
C VAL A 384 11.38 -18.04 -15.59
N GLU A 385 12.29 -17.96 -16.55
CA GLU A 385 13.10 -19.09 -17.00
C GLU A 385 14.08 -19.62 -15.96
N ASP A 386 14.53 -18.75 -15.05
CA ASP A 386 15.46 -19.03 -13.97
C ASP A 386 14.78 -19.58 -12.71
N GLN A 387 13.45 -19.70 -12.71
CA GLN A 387 12.64 -20.20 -11.61
C GLN A 387 12.91 -19.46 -10.28
N MET A 388 12.91 -18.12 -10.32
CA MET A 388 13.15 -17.25 -9.15
C MET A 388 12.47 -17.74 -7.86
N GLY A 389 11.23 -18.20 -7.96
CA GLY A 389 10.43 -18.73 -6.85
C GLY A 389 11.07 -19.84 -6.01
N GLN A 390 12.07 -20.56 -6.52
CA GLN A 390 12.81 -21.56 -5.74
C GLN A 390 13.46 -20.93 -4.49
N LYS A 391 13.89 -19.66 -4.60
CA LYS A 391 14.54 -18.90 -3.52
C LYS A 391 13.60 -18.63 -2.34
N TYR A 392 12.29 -18.56 -2.55
CA TYR A 392 11.32 -18.46 -1.46
C TYR A 392 11.44 -19.61 -0.46
N ILE A 393 11.75 -20.81 -0.95
CA ILE A 393 11.93 -21.99 -0.11
C ILE A 393 13.33 -22.03 0.47
N ASP A 394 14.35 -21.74 -0.34
CA ASP A 394 15.73 -21.83 0.09
C ASP A 394 16.09 -20.79 1.15
N ASP A 395 15.71 -19.54 0.95
CA ASP A 395 16.07 -18.44 1.83
C ASP A 395 15.22 -18.41 3.11
N SER A 396 14.14 -19.21 3.20
CA SER A 396 13.25 -19.20 4.38
C SER A 396 13.32 -20.47 5.26
N ARG A 397 13.85 -21.59 4.77
CA ARG A 397 13.76 -22.91 5.44
C ARG A 397 14.39 -23.03 6.83
N HIS A 398 15.33 -22.13 7.16
CA HIS A 398 15.99 -22.03 8.48
C HIS A 398 15.97 -20.60 9.05
N ALA A 399 15.22 -19.70 8.41
CA ALA A 399 15.39 -18.27 8.58
C ALA A 399 14.63 -17.68 9.76
N TYR A 400 13.71 -18.37 10.44
CA TYR A 400 12.85 -17.71 11.44
C TYR A 400 12.64 -18.46 12.76
N GLY A 401 13.07 -19.71 12.83
CA GLY A 401 12.74 -20.58 13.98
C GLY A 401 11.24 -20.78 14.17
N ASP A 402 10.46 -20.61 13.10
CA ASP A 402 9.03 -20.91 13.06
C ASP A 402 8.78 -22.41 12.87
N ASP A 403 7.56 -22.86 13.15
CA ASP A 403 7.20 -24.27 13.04
C ASP A 403 6.24 -24.51 11.88
N VAL A 404 6.71 -24.36 10.64
CA VAL A 404 5.88 -24.57 9.43
C VAL A 404 6.68 -25.24 8.31
N PHE A 405 5.98 -25.98 7.45
CA PHE A 405 6.61 -26.60 6.28
C PHE A 405 6.81 -25.59 5.14
N ARG A 406 7.83 -25.85 4.32
CA ARG A 406 8.14 -25.13 3.06
C ARG A 406 8.40 -26.14 1.95
N SER A 407 7.82 -25.94 0.78
CA SER A 407 7.88 -26.94 -0.30
C SER A 407 8.08 -26.31 -1.67
N SER A 408 8.93 -26.89 -2.51
CA SER A 408 8.97 -26.61 -3.96
C SER A 408 8.48 -27.81 -4.75
N VAL A 409 7.58 -27.56 -5.69
CA VAL A 409 6.97 -28.55 -6.58
C VAL A 409 7.43 -28.25 -7.99
N LEU A 410 8.45 -28.96 -8.45
CA LEU A 410 8.91 -28.88 -9.84
C LEU A 410 8.02 -29.74 -10.72
N VAL A 411 7.39 -29.11 -11.73
CA VAL A 411 6.52 -29.78 -12.69
C VAL A 411 7.23 -29.85 -14.03
N MET A 412 7.66 -31.05 -14.42
CA MET A 412 8.40 -31.24 -15.66
C MET A 412 7.48 -31.07 -16.87
N GLY A 413 7.98 -30.39 -17.90
CA GLY A 413 7.27 -30.23 -19.16
C GLY A 413 6.16 -29.19 -19.17
N THR A 414 5.96 -28.41 -18.11
CA THR A 414 5.01 -27.29 -18.08
C THR A 414 5.67 -25.97 -18.42
N ASN A 415 4.93 -25.07 -19.05
CA ASN A 415 5.35 -23.69 -19.31
C ASN A 415 4.66 -22.73 -18.32
N HIS A 416 4.92 -21.44 -18.46
CA HIS A 416 4.34 -20.42 -17.59
C HIS A 416 2.83 -20.28 -17.80
N ASN A 417 2.41 -20.12 -19.06
CA ASN A 417 1.07 -19.62 -19.35
C ASN A 417 -0.05 -20.65 -19.18
N TYR A 418 0.25 -21.94 -19.37
CA TYR A 418 -0.80 -22.96 -19.48
C TYR A 418 -1.44 -23.36 -18.15
N PHE A 419 -1.09 -22.68 -17.05
CA PHE A 419 -1.86 -22.74 -15.81
C PHE A 419 -3.06 -21.78 -15.79
N ASN A 420 -3.11 -20.79 -16.69
CA ASN A 420 -4.18 -19.80 -16.80
C ASN A 420 -4.92 -19.95 -18.13
N THR A 421 -6.24 -20.20 -18.08
CA THR A 421 -7.02 -20.39 -19.32
C THR A 421 -7.13 -19.14 -20.19
N ALA A 422 -7.04 -17.94 -19.60
CA ALA A 422 -7.08 -16.68 -20.32
C ALA A 422 -5.80 -16.40 -21.12
N TRP A 423 -4.69 -17.07 -20.80
CA TRP A 423 -3.38 -16.86 -21.45
C TRP A 423 -3.06 -17.93 -22.49
N THR A 424 -3.92 -18.96 -22.61
CA THR A 424 -3.57 -20.19 -23.31
C THR A 424 -4.21 -20.31 -24.69
N PRO A 425 -3.41 -20.59 -25.73
CA PRO A 425 -3.90 -20.70 -27.10
C PRO A 425 -5.04 -21.70 -27.27
N GLY A 426 -6.11 -21.26 -27.92
CA GLY A 426 -7.28 -22.09 -28.26
C GLY A 426 -8.32 -22.22 -27.15
N LEU A 427 -8.07 -21.69 -25.94
CA LEU A 427 -9.03 -21.67 -24.83
C LEU A 427 -9.62 -20.28 -24.58
N TYR A 428 -8.82 -19.23 -24.75
CA TYR A 428 -9.28 -17.84 -24.72
C TYR A 428 -9.14 -17.20 -26.11
N PRO A 429 -10.06 -16.30 -26.53
CA PRO A 429 -10.13 -15.87 -27.92
C PRO A 429 -9.09 -14.83 -28.35
N VAL A 430 -8.39 -14.19 -27.41
CA VAL A 430 -7.49 -13.06 -27.68
C VAL A 430 -6.27 -13.07 -26.76
N ALA A 431 -5.14 -12.49 -27.19
CA ALA A 431 -3.94 -12.30 -26.36
C ALA A 431 -3.50 -13.55 -25.58
N THR A 432 -3.21 -14.63 -26.28
CA THR A 432 -2.72 -15.90 -25.71
C THR A 432 -1.40 -16.29 -26.37
N SER A 433 -0.49 -16.95 -25.64
CA SER A 433 0.79 -17.42 -26.19
C SER A 433 1.30 -18.69 -25.51
N ASP A 434 2.13 -19.43 -26.25
CA ASP A 434 3.05 -20.42 -25.65
C ASP A 434 4.34 -19.68 -25.30
N ASP A 435 4.52 -19.34 -24.03
CA ASP A 435 5.66 -18.55 -23.54
C ASP A 435 7.01 -19.21 -23.81
N TRP A 436 7.06 -20.55 -23.99
CA TRP A 436 8.30 -21.21 -24.40
C TRP A 436 8.83 -20.71 -25.75
N ALA A 437 7.98 -20.11 -26.59
CA ALA A 437 8.40 -19.51 -27.86
C ALA A 437 9.38 -18.34 -27.68
N ILE A 438 9.46 -17.77 -26.47
CA ILE A 438 10.48 -16.80 -26.08
C ILE A 438 11.88 -17.41 -26.19
N MET A 439 12.03 -18.66 -25.74
CA MET A 439 13.30 -19.40 -25.68
C MET A 439 13.58 -20.18 -26.97
N ASP A 440 12.54 -20.77 -27.58
CA ASP A 440 12.63 -21.45 -28.87
C ASP A 440 11.40 -21.15 -29.74
N ARG A 441 11.53 -20.11 -30.56
CA ARG A 441 10.47 -19.68 -31.50
C ARG A 441 10.03 -20.77 -32.47
N ASN A 442 10.89 -21.73 -32.82
CA ASN A 442 10.57 -22.80 -33.75
C ASN A 442 9.90 -24.01 -33.08
N GLN A 443 9.85 -24.06 -31.75
CA GLN A 443 9.22 -25.13 -30.97
C GLN A 443 9.79 -26.52 -31.29
N THR A 444 11.09 -26.58 -31.57
CA THR A 444 11.86 -27.77 -31.95
C THR A 444 12.72 -28.34 -30.83
N ASP A 445 12.83 -27.66 -29.69
CA ASP A 445 13.60 -28.12 -28.55
C ASP A 445 13.16 -29.53 -28.11
N PRO A 446 14.10 -30.47 -27.91
CA PRO A 446 13.77 -31.88 -27.65
C PRO A 446 13.20 -32.13 -26.25
N THR A 447 13.25 -31.15 -25.35
CA THR A 447 12.73 -31.23 -23.98
C THR A 447 11.43 -30.43 -23.82
N CYS A 448 11.40 -29.21 -24.35
CA CYS A 448 10.35 -28.24 -24.08
C CYS A 448 9.58 -27.78 -25.33
N GLY A 449 10.03 -28.14 -26.54
CA GLY A 449 9.28 -27.89 -27.76
C GLY A 449 7.95 -28.64 -27.77
N GLN A 450 6.96 -28.13 -28.50
CA GLN A 450 5.58 -28.66 -28.51
C GLN A 450 5.44 -30.16 -28.81
N SER A 451 6.40 -30.75 -29.52
CA SER A 451 6.39 -32.18 -29.88
C SER A 451 7.28 -33.05 -29.00
N ALA A 452 7.98 -32.46 -28.03
CA ALA A 452 8.85 -33.17 -27.11
C ALA A 452 8.03 -34.15 -26.24
N PRO A 453 8.49 -35.39 -26.03
CA PRO A 453 7.79 -36.36 -25.18
C PRO A 453 7.58 -35.88 -23.73
N THR A 454 8.54 -35.11 -23.21
CA THR A 454 8.53 -34.51 -21.88
C THR A 454 7.54 -33.34 -21.76
N ARG A 455 7.22 -32.64 -22.86
CA ARG A 455 6.31 -31.50 -22.87
C ARG A 455 4.87 -31.93 -22.57
N LEU A 456 4.23 -31.31 -21.57
CA LEU A 456 2.81 -31.49 -21.27
C LEU A 456 1.95 -30.59 -22.16
N ASN A 457 0.81 -31.11 -22.63
CA ASN A 457 -0.16 -30.27 -23.34
C ASN A 457 -0.98 -29.44 -22.36
N ALA A 458 -1.63 -28.37 -22.83
CA ALA A 458 -2.39 -27.44 -22.00
C ALA A 458 -3.36 -28.14 -21.00
N ALA A 459 -4.16 -29.11 -21.46
CA ALA A 459 -5.09 -29.83 -20.60
C ALA A 459 -4.40 -30.61 -19.47
N GLU A 460 -3.22 -31.17 -19.73
CA GLU A 460 -2.41 -31.85 -18.71
C GLU A 460 -1.85 -30.86 -17.69
N GLN A 461 -1.41 -29.67 -18.13
CA GLN A 461 -0.88 -28.63 -17.23
C GLN A 461 -1.98 -28.08 -16.31
N TYR A 462 -3.19 -27.82 -16.84
CA TYR A 462 -4.34 -27.43 -16.02
C TYR A 462 -4.71 -28.49 -14.99
N ALA A 463 -4.77 -29.76 -15.41
CA ALA A 463 -5.15 -30.83 -14.50
C ALA A 463 -4.16 -30.93 -13.32
N ALA A 464 -2.86 -30.83 -13.60
CA ALA A 464 -1.84 -30.75 -12.55
C ALA A 464 -2.00 -29.47 -11.70
N GLY A 465 -2.08 -28.29 -12.31
CA GLY A 465 -2.22 -27.01 -11.62
C GLY A 465 -3.43 -26.96 -10.69
N ASN A 466 -4.61 -27.28 -11.22
CA ASN A 466 -5.87 -27.31 -10.46
C ASN A 466 -5.78 -28.28 -9.27
N ALA A 467 -5.15 -29.44 -9.45
CA ALA A 467 -5.00 -30.43 -8.39
C ALA A 467 -4.07 -29.95 -7.27
N TYR A 468 -2.93 -29.34 -7.61
CA TYR A 468 -2.00 -28.82 -6.60
C TYR A 468 -2.52 -27.55 -5.91
N ILE A 469 -3.18 -26.64 -6.64
CA ILE A 469 -3.86 -25.48 -6.04
C ILE A 469 -4.95 -25.93 -5.06
N ALA A 470 -5.83 -26.85 -5.49
CA ALA A 470 -6.88 -27.37 -4.62
C ALA A 470 -6.29 -28.14 -3.43
N GLY A 471 -5.27 -28.97 -3.66
CA GLY A 471 -4.61 -29.77 -2.63
C GLY A 471 -4.00 -28.91 -1.55
N PHE A 472 -3.32 -27.82 -1.91
CA PHE A 472 -2.70 -26.91 -0.96
C PHE A 472 -3.72 -26.21 -0.05
N PHE A 473 -4.80 -25.64 -0.61
CA PHE A 473 -5.81 -24.96 0.22
C PHE A 473 -6.70 -25.92 1.00
N ARG A 474 -6.96 -27.11 0.47
CA ARG A 474 -7.65 -28.16 1.24
C ARG A 474 -6.82 -28.62 2.43
N LEU A 475 -5.51 -28.75 2.24
CA LEU A 475 -4.57 -29.03 3.32
C LEU A 475 -4.51 -27.88 4.33
N THR A 476 -4.13 -26.67 3.91
CA THR A 476 -3.80 -25.54 4.82
C THR A 476 -5.02 -24.88 5.46
N LEU A 477 -6.13 -24.74 4.73
CA LEU A 477 -7.34 -24.07 5.23
C LEU A 477 -8.41 -25.07 5.68
N GLY A 478 -8.48 -26.24 5.04
CA GLY A 478 -9.46 -27.29 5.34
C GLY A 478 -9.03 -28.33 6.37
N GLY A 479 -7.73 -28.52 6.56
CA GLY A 479 -7.20 -29.61 7.39
C GLY A 479 -7.29 -30.99 6.73
N ASP A 480 -7.38 -31.06 5.40
CA ASP A 480 -7.39 -32.32 4.65
C ASP A 480 -5.97 -32.95 4.62
N GLU A 481 -5.52 -33.52 5.74
CA GLU A 481 -4.18 -34.08 5.93
C GLU A 481 -3.81 -35.17 4.90
N GLN A 482 -4.79 -35.82 4.25
CA GLN A 482 -4.51 -36.80 3.20
C GLN A 482 -3.77 -36.20 1.97
N PHE A 483 -3.74 -34.88 1.82
CA PHE A 483 -3.01 -34.20 0.75
C PHE A 483 -1.61 -33.72 1.14
N MET A 484 -1.17 -33.93 2.39
CA MET A 484 0.20 -33.65 2.81
C MET A 484 1.28 -34.30 1.91
N PRO A 485 1.09 -35.54 1.41
CA PRO A 485 2.06 -36.17 0.52
C PRO A 485 2.34 -35.42 -0.80
N LEU A 486 1.47 -34.50 -1.22
CA LEU A 486 1.75 -33.65 -2.39
C LEU A 486 2.89 -32.65 -2.14
N PHE A 487 3.24 -32.40 -0.87
CA PHE A 487 4.11 -31.29 -0.47
C PHE A 487 5.22 -31.71 0.52
N ASP A 488 5.31 -32.99 0.89
CA ASP A 488 6.22 -33.49 1.93
C ASP A 488 7.55 -34.07 1.39
N GLY A 489 7.74 -34.05 0.07
CA GLY A 489 8.93 -34.59 -0.60
C GLY A 489 8.84 -36.08 -0.93
N SER A 490 7.65 -36.68 -0.88
CA SER A 490 7.42 -38.08 -1.30
C SER A 490 7.17 -38.27 -2.80
N ASP A 491 7.17 -37.17 -3.57
CA ASP A 491 6.77 -37.10 -4.99
C ASP A 491 5.36 -37.64 -5.28
N ALA A 492 4.54 -37.84 -4.24
CA ALA A 492 3.20 -38.37 -4.44
C ALA A 492 2.37 -37.39 -5.28
N LYS A 493 1.56 -37.94 -6.18
CA LYS A 493 0.72 -37.13 -7.08
C LYS A 493 -0.72 -37.63 -7.10
N PRO A 494 -1.69 -36.75 -7.40
CA PRO A 494 -3.06 -37.17 -7.59
C PRO A 494 -3.26 -37.82 -8.95
N ALA A 495 -4.32 -38.61 -9.10
CA ALA A 495 -4.62 -39.26 -10.37
C ALA A 495 -4.87 -38.24 -11.51
N SER A 496 -5.43 -37.08 -11.19
CA SER A 496 -5.67 -35.96 -12.11
C SER A 496 -4.40 -35.35 -12.70
N ALA A 497 -3.25 -35.43 -12.03
CA ALA A 497 -1.96 -35.01 -12.58
C ALA A 497 -1.47 -35.93 -13.73
N GLY A 498 -2.09 -37.11 -13.90
CA GLY A 498 -1.85 -37.99 -15.04
C GLY A 498 -0.38 -38.36 -15.22
N ARG A 499 0.15 -38.09 -16.42
CA ARG A 499 1.54 -38.42 -16.78
C ARG A 499 2.57 -37.36 -16.34
N ALA A 500 2.17 -36.30 -15.67
CA ALA A 500 3.11 -35.29 -15.19
C ALA A 500 4.18 -35.95 -14.31
N ASP A 501 5.44 -35.61 -14.59
CA ASP A 501 6.57 -35.91 -13.71
C ASP A 501 6.68 -34.74 -12.73
N ILE A 502 6.44 -35.04 -11.44
CA ILE A 502 6.41 -34.08 -10.35
C ILE A 502 7.52 -34.45 -9.38
N ARG A 503 8.30 -33.46 -8.99
CA ARG A 503 9.40 -33.61 -8.05
C ARG A 503 9.24 -32.60 -6.94
N VAL A 504 9.23 -33.08 -5.70
CA VAL A 504 8.91 -32.28 -4.53
C VAL A 504 10.12 -32.23 -3.62
N SER A 505 10.57 -31.02 -3.30
CA SER A 505 11.58 -30.76 -2.28
C SER A 505 10.93 -30.03 -1.12
N ALA A 506 10.92 -30.66 0.06
CA ALA A 506 10.25 -30.16 1.24
C ALA A 506 11.20 -30.02 2.42
N SER A 507 11.14 -28.85 3.03
CA SER A 507 11.64 -28.60 4.38
C SER A 507 10.45 -28.73 5.34
N LEU A 508 10.30 -29.90 5.97
CA LEU A 508 9.21 -30.18 6.91
C LEU A 508 9.23 -29.22 8.11
N ALA A 509 8.11 -29.05 8.81
CA ALA A 509 8.08 -28.25 10.04
C ALA A 509 9.18 -28.72 11.02
N PRO A 510 9.90 -27.82 11.71
CA PRO A 510 10.88 -28.16 12.75
C PRO A 510 10.40 -29.16 13.81
N SER A 511 9.10 -29.23 14.13
CA SER A 511 8.53 -30.28 14.99
C SER A 511 8.68 -31.69 14.43
N ASP A 512 8.78 -31.82 13.11
CA ASP A 512 8.73 -33.08 12.36
C ASP A 512 10.10 -33.48 11.81
N ARG A 513 11.15 -32.67 12.05
CA ARG A 513 12.52 -32.96 11.60
C ARG A 513 13.57 -32.74 12.69
N VAL A 514 14.69 -33.44 12.54
CA VAL A 514 15.92 -33.20 13.32
C VAL A 514 17.07 -33.01 12.35
N ASP A 515 17.63 -31.80 12.30
CA ASP A 515 18.75 -31.47 11.43
C ASP A 515 20.04 -32.12 11.96
N VAL A 516 20.66 -32.98 11.14
CA VAL A 516 21.94 -33.61 11.42
C VAL A 516 23.08 -32.69 10.96
N ASN A 517 22.93 -32.11 9.76
CA ASN A 517 23.81 -31.07 9.24
C ASN A 517 23.09 -30.29 8.13
N THR A 518 23.05 -28.96 8.22
CA THR A 518 22.41 -28.10 7.20
C THR A 518 23.33 -27.80 6.01
N PHE A 519 24.65 -28.02 6.18
CA PHE A 519 25.71 -27.67 5.23
C PHE A 519 25.82 -26.17 4.91
N THR A 520 25.39 -25.30 5.84
CA THR A 520 25.40 -23.83 5.64
C THR A 520 26.68 -23.15 6.12
N GLU A 521 27.49 -23.80 6.95
CA GLU A 521 28.74 -23.24 7.48
C GLU A 521 29.83 -24.29 7.73
N PRO A 522 31.12 -23.90 7.71
CA PRO A 522 32.23 -24.81 8.00
C PRO A 522 32.18 -25.45 9.40
N GLU A 523 31.92 -26.75 9.45
CA GLU A 523 31.89 -27.51 10.71
C GLU A 523 33.04 -28.52 10.84
N THR A 524 33.42 -28.83 12.09
CA THR A 524 34.42 -29.87 12.41
C THR A 524 33.88 -31.30 12.33
N THR A 525 32.56 -31.44 12.19
CA THR A 525 31.80 -32.69 12.09
C THR A 525 31.91 -33.33 10.70
N THR A 526 32.26 -32.55 9.68
CA THR A 526 32.40 -32.99 8.29
C THR A 526 33.86 -33.30 7.96
N GLN A 527 34.11 -34.47 7.38
CA GLN A 527 35.45 -34.92 6.97
C GLN A 527 35.37 -35.60 5.61
N VAL A 528 36.41 -35.46 4.80
CA VAL A 528 36.55 -36.21 3.55
C VAL A 528 37.77 -37.11 3.59
N VAL A 529 37.63 -38.31 3.04
CA VAL A 529 38.73 -39.26 2.86
C VAL A 529 38.75 -39.81 1.43
N GLY A 530 39.83 -40.50 1.05
CA GLY A 530 39.95 -41.10 -0.28
C GLY A 530 40.27 -40.06 -1.35
N SER A 531 39.71 -40.22 -2.55
CA SER A 531 39.91 -39.34 -3.70
C SER A 531 38.92 -38.17 -3.79
N GLY A 532 38.31 -37.79 -2.67
CA GLY A 532 37.32 -36.71 -2.58
C GLY A 532 37.86 -35.44 -1.91
N THR A 533 37.26 -34.31 -2.25
CA THR A 533 37.45 -32.99 -1.65
C THR A 533 36.09 -32.34 -1.41
N TYR A 534 36.00 -31.37 -0.51
CA TYR A 534 34.78 -30.60 -0.33
C TYR A 534 35.09 -29.13 -0.09
N GLN A 535 34.13 -28.28 -0.44
CA GLN A 535 34.13 -26.87 -0.09
C GLN A 535 32.70 -26.47 0.27
N TYR A 536 32.55 -25.60 1.25
CA TYR A 536 31.31 -24.85 1.40
C TYR A 536 31.28 -23.79 0.32
N CYS A 537 30.12 -23.60 -0.29
CA CYS A 537 29.94 -22.69 -1.40
C CYS A 537 28.61 -21.95 -1.27
N GLU A 538 28.50 -20.83 -1.94
CA GLU A 538 27.27 -20.05 -2.07
C GLU A 538 27.18 -19.45 -3.46
N SER A 539 25.96 -19.20 -3.93
CA SER A 539 25.70 -18.46 -5.18
C SER A 539 26.41 -19.05 -6.42
N MET A 540 26.33 -18.33 -7.53
CA MET A 540 27.05 -18.66 -8.77
C MET A 540 28.01 -17.53 -9.20
N SER A 541 28.99 -17.87 -10.03
CA SER A 541 29.97 -16.93 -10.55
C SER A 541 29.55 -16.30 -11.89
N PRO A 542 29.90 -15.02 -12.15
CA PRO A 542 30.42 -14.01 -11.22
C PRO A 542 29.27 -13.20 -10.59
N LEU A 543 29.42 -12.74 -9.34
CA LEU A 543 28.54 -11.69 -8.76
C LEU A 543 29.10 -10.29 -9.03
N ASP A 544 28.21 -9.27 -9.04
CA ASP A 544 28.61 -7.85 -9.12
C ASP A 544 29.45 -7.44 -7.90
N VAL A 545 29.10 -7.99 -6.72
CA VAL A 545 29.87 -7.87 -5.47
C VAL A 545 30.48 -9.23 -5.13
N PRO A 546 31.80 -9.32 -4.81
CA PRO A 546 32.45 -10.61 -4.52
C PRO A 546 31.72 -11.40 -3.43
N ALA A 547 31.46 -12.69 -3.70
CA ALA A 547 30.91 -13.61 -2.71
C ALA A 547 31.84 -13.76 -1.50
N THR A 548 31.24 -14.11 -0.36
CA THR A 548 31.96 -14.37 0.88
C THR A 548 32.47 -15.81 0.96
N MET A 549 31.83 -16.73 0.23
CA MET A 549 32.25 -18.12 0.02
C MET A 549 32.61 -18.39 -1.47
N PRO A 550 33.32 -19.49 -1.76
CA PRO A 550 33.45 -19.99 -3.13
C PRO A 550 32.09 -20.20 -3.81
N TYR A 551 32.04 -20.08 -5.14
CA TYR A 551 30.81 -20.28 -5.89
C TYR A 551 30.39 -21.76 -5.96
N CYS A 552 29.09 -22.04 -5.87
CA CYS A 552 28.56 -23.39 -6.07
C CYS A 552 28.48 -23.78 -7.55
N VAL A 553 28.17 -22.79 -8.41
CA VAL A 553 28.08 -22.96 -9.86
C VAL A 553 29.00 -21.94 -10.53
N THR A 554 29.81 -22.39 -11.49
CA THR A 554 30.87 -21.60 -12.14
C THR A 554 30.88 -21.69 -13.67
N GLU A 555 30.26 -22.72 -14.26
CA GLU A 555 30.33 -23.01 -15.70
C GLU A 555 29.00 -22.79 -16.44
N LEU A 556 27.91 -22.48 -15.72
CA LEU A 556 26.56 -22.31 -16.29
C LEU A 556 26.08 -20.84 -16.26
N GLU A 557 25.04 -20.55 -17.04
CA GLU A 557 24.34 -19.26 -17.05
C GLU A 557 23.31 -19.17 -15.91
N PHE A 558 22.86 -17.95 -15.58
CA PHE A 558 22.06 -17.71 -14.38
C PHE A 558 20.73 -18.48 -14.35
N ALA A 559 20.05 -18.58 -15.49
CA ALA A 559 18.78 -19.28 -15.59
C ALA A 559 18.89 -20.80 -15.42
N GLN A 560 20.12 -21.33 -15.47
CA GLN A 560 20.40 -22.74 -15.26
C GLN A 560 20.72 -23.08 -13.80
N ALA A 561 20.63 -22.14 -12.85
CA ALA A 561 20.95 -22.39 -11.45
C ALA A 561 19.90 -21.84 -10.48
N PRO A 562 18.64 -22.33 -10.45
CA PRO A 562 17.57 -21.71 -9.66
C PRO A 562 17.86 -21.45 -8.17
N ASP A 563 18.54 -22.38 -7.47
CA ASP A 563 18.91 -22.21 -6.05
C ASP A 563 20.04 -21.17 -5.84
N TYR A 564 20.88 -20.92 -6.84
CA TYR A 564 22.15 -20.17 -6.71
C TYR A 564 22.24 -18.91 -7.59
N GLY A 565 21.33 -18.78 -8.56
CA GLY A 565 21.28 -17.69 -9.51
C GLY A 565 21.06 -16.37 -8.80
N PHE A 566 21.76 -15.34 -9.26
CA PHE A 566 21.62 -13.99 -8.75
C PHE A 566 20.89 -13.14 -9.78
N LEU A 567 20.17 -12.14 -9.31
CA LEU A 567 19.59 -11.14 -10.17
C LEU A 567 20.67 -10.07 -10.34
N SER A 568 21.34 -9.99 -11.48
CA SER A 568 22.33 -8.94 -11.73
C SER A 568 21.63 -7.60 -11.99
N ALA A 569 22.24 -6.48 -11.57
CA ALA A 569 21.79 -5.15 -12.01
C ALA A 569 21.93 -4.97 -13.54
N THR A 570 22.87 -5.70 -14.14
CA THR A 570 23.23 -5.63 -15.57
C THR A 570 22.38 -6.57 -16.42
N TYR A 571 21.76 -7.60 -15.82
CA TYR A 571 21.13 -8.70 -16.55
C TYR A 571 19.73 -9.05 -16.05
N GLY A 572 19.01 -8.18 -15.32
CA GLY A 572 17.66 -8.54 -14.86
C GLY A 572 16.87 -7.44 -14.16
N ASN A 573 15.58 -7.71 -13.97
CA ASN A 573 14.64 -6.87 -13.22
C ASN A 573 14.79 -6.97 -11.69
N GLY A 574 15.65 -7.86 -11.21
CA GLY A 574 15.82 -8.04 -9.77
C GLY A 574 16.46 -6.85 -9.09
N ARG A 575 15.93 -6.55 -7.90
CA ARG A 575 16.35 -5.44 -7.05
C ARG A 575 17.14 -5.91 -5.84
N ALA A 576 17.44 -7.21 -5.77
CA ALA A 576 18.23 -7.88 -4.75
C ALA A 576 19.56 -8.37 -5.32
N THR A 577 20.37 -7.44 -5.87
CA THR A 577 21.58 -7.81 -6.61
C THR A 577 22.70 -8.25 -5.68
N SER A 578 23.37 -9.34 -6.06
CA SER A 578 24.47 -9.96 -5.30
C SER A 578 24.14 -10.38 -3.86
N VAL A 579 22.85 -10.55 -3.52
CA VAL A 579 22.47 -11.17 -2.23
C VAL A 579 22.95 -12.62 -2.22
N PRO A 580 23.77 -13.04 -1.25
CA PRO A 580 24.25 -14.42 -1.18
C PRO A 580 23.09 -15.40 -1.08
N SER A 581 23.10 -16.44 -1.91
CA SER A 581 22.13 -17.54 -1.81
C SER A 581 22.48 -18.45 -0.63
N THR A 582 21.49 -19.17 -0.10
CA THR A 582 21.70 -20.10 1.01
C THR A 582 22.86 -21.07 0.74
N PRO A 583 23.90 -21.14 1.59
CA PRO A 583 25.08 -21.94 1.31
C PRO A 583 24.81 -23.45 1.22
N SER A 584 25.68 -24.14 0.50
CA SER A 584 25.64 -25.60 0.31
C SER A 584 27.06 -26.19 0.44
N LEU A 585 27.14 -27.53 0.52
CA LEU A 585 28.41 -28.24 0.45
C LEU A 585 28.63 -28.81 -0.94
N HIS A 586 29.70 -28.38 -1.60
CA HIS A 586 30.15 -28.92 -2.88
C HIS A 586 31.16 -30.06 -2.61
N PHE A 587 30.72 -31.30 -2.83
CA PHE A 587 31.54 -32.50 -2.70
C PHE A 587 32.02 -32.97 -4.07
N THR A 588 33.32 -32.83 -4.34
CA THR A 588 33.97 -33.21 -5.59
C THR A 588 34.84 -34.45 -5.39
N TYR A 589 34.97 -35.26 -6.43
CA TYR A 589 35.77 -36.48 -6.39
C TYR A 589 36.38 -36.77 -7.75
N THR A 590 37.51 -37.47 -7.71
CA THR A 590 38.27 -37.88 -8.89
C THR A 590 38.40 -39.38 -8.97
N GLU A 591 38.55 -39.91 -10.19
CA GLU A 591 38.76 -41.34 -10.41
C GLU A 591 39.98 -41.84 -9.58
N PRO A 592 39.77 -42.73 -8.60
CA PRO A 592 40.85 -43.17 -7.71
C PRO A 592 41.83 -44.09 -8.45
N SER A 593 43.13 -43.75 -8.41
CA SER A 593 44.17 -44.56 -9.05
C SER A 593 44.29 -45.97 -8.43
N GLY A 594 44.23 -47.01 -9.26
CA GLY A 594 44.44 -48.40 -8.85
C GLY A 594 43.46 -48.86 -7.75
N SER A 595 43.99 -49.26 -6.59
CA SER A 595 43.21 -49.74 -5.44
C SER A 595 42.93 -48.67 -4.37
N ALA A 596 43.14 -47.38 -4.68
CA ALA A 596 42.81 -46.30 -3.76
C ALA A 596 41.30 -46.29 -3.44
N ALA A 597 40.94 -45.87 -2.23
CA ALA A 597 39.53 -45.77 -1.83
C ALA A 597 38.85 -44.64 -2.64
N PRO A 598 37.56 -44.80 -3.00
CA PRO A 598 36.76 -43.71 -3.57
C PRO A 598 36.69 -42.54 -2.58
N GLY A 599 36.32 -41.36 -3.09
CA GLY A 599 35.99 -40.23 -2.23
C GLY A 599 34.85 -40.60 -1.27
N GLU A 600 34.98 -40.25 0.00
CA GLU A 600 33.93 -40.48 0.99
C GLU A 600 33.82 -39.26 1.90
N LEU A 601 32.67 -38.58 1.84
CA LEU A 601 32.27 -37.53 2.77
C LEU A 601 31.67 -38.18 4.02
N ARG A 602 32.11 -37.75 5.20
CA ARG A 602 31.71 -38.31 6.49
C ARG A 602 31.18 -37.19 7.37
N VAL A 603 29.93 -37.32 7.79
CA VAL A 603 29.23 -36.37 8.67
C VAL A 603 29.02 -37.03 10.02
N GLN A 604 29.64 -36.49 11.06
CA GLN A 604 29.41 -36.95 12.44
C GLN A 604 28.00 -36.55 12.89
N VAL A 605 27.27 -37.50 13.45
CA VAL A 605 25.92 -37.25 13.97
C VAL A 605 26.03 -36.63 15.37
N PRO A 606 25.45 -35.43 15.61
CA PRO A 606 25.41 -34.80 16.92
C PRO A 606 24.78 -35.73 17.97
N ALA A 607 25.25 -35.66 19.22
CA ALA A 607 24.78 -36.57 20.28
C ALA A 607 23.26 -36.60 20.46
N GLN A 608 22.59 -35.45 20.25
CA GLN A 608 21.14 -35.30 20.35
C GLN A 608 20.35 -35.89 19.16
N ALA A 609 21.01 -36.17 18.04
CA ALA A 609 20.39 -36.66 16.81
C ALA A 609 20.73 -38.14 16.51
N ARG A 610 21.38 -38.87 17.44
CA ARG A 610 21.86 -40.24 17.20
C ARG A 610 20.78 -41.31 17.17
N ASP A 611 19.61 -41.02 17.73
CA ASP A 611 18.50 -41.95 17.76
C ASP A 611 17.61 -41.76 16.52
N PHE A 612 17.81 -42.62 15.54
CA PHE A 612 17.06 -42.65 14.29
C PHE A 612 15.79 -43.50 14.40
N THR A 613 15.49 -44.11 15.57
CA THR A 613 14.38 -45.09 15.68
C THR A 613 12.99 -44.48 15.58
N ALA A 614 12.86 -43.19 15.90
CA ALA A 614 11.60 -42.45 15.77
C ALA A 614 11.40 -41.84 14.38
N ALA A 615 12.46 -41.74 13.57
CA ALA A 615 12.43 -41.15 12.24
C ALA A 615 11.93 -42.15 11.19
N SER A 616 11.04 -41.70 10.30
CA SER A 616 10.60 -42.46 9.13
C SER A 616 11.67 -42.52 8.04
N SER A 617 12.44 -41.44 7.87
CA SER A 617 13.45 -41.33 6.82
C SER A 617 14.67 -40.51 7.25
N LEU A 618 15.79 -40.77 6.59
CA LEU A 618 16.94 -39.87 6.49
C LEU A 618 16.82 -39.14 5.14
N SER A 619 16.71 -37.82 5.19
CA SER A 619 16.54 -36.96 4.01
C SER A 619 17.75 -36.06 3.80
N PHE A 620 18.03 -35.74 2.54
CA PHE A 620 18.99 -34.73 2.13
C PHE A 620 18.62 -34.18 0.75
N ARG A 621 18.99 -32.92 0.48
CA ARG A 621 18.87 -32.32 -0.85
C ARG A 621 20.19 -32.44 -1.60
N VAL A 622 20.11 -32.80 -2.88
CA VAL A 622 21.28 -33.04 -3.72
C VAL A 622 21.03 -32.65 -5.18
N SER A 623 22.10 -32.25 -5.86
CA SER A 623 22.15 -32.11 -7.33
C SER A 623 23.53 -32.56 -7.82
N PRO A 624 23.66 -33.11 -9.04
CA PRO A 624 24.93 -33.11 -9.75
C PRO A 624 25.46 -31.68 -9.85
N ASP A 625 26.78 -31.52 -9.75
CA ASP A 625 27.41 -30.22 -10.01
C ASP A 625 27.39 -29.87 -11.52
N ASP A 626 27.83 -28.66 -11.84
CA ASP A 626 27.93 -28.15 -13.21
C ASP A 626 29.02 -28.84 -14.05
N SER A 627 29.89 -29.65 -13.42
CA SER A 627 30.94 -30.42 -14.10
C SER A 627 30.45 -31.75 -14.70
N VAL A 628 29.34 -32.31 -14.19
CA VAL A 628 28.74 -33.53 -14.75
C VAL A 628 28.30 -33.27 -16.20
N ALA A 629 28.42 -34.26 -17.10
CA ALA A 629 28.08 -34.06 -18.51
C ALA A 629 26.56 -33.95 -18.74
N ILE A 630 26.14 -33.22 -19.77
CA ILE A 630 24.75 -33.19 -20.26
C ILE A 630 24.26 -34.63 -20.53
N GLY A 631 23.05 -34.96 -20.07
CA GLY A 631 22.47 -36.31 -20.15
C GLY A 631 23.17 -37.35 -19.27
N GLY A 632 24.13 -36.94 -18.44
CA GLY A 632 24.81 -37.78 -17.47
C GLY A 632 24.09 -37.88 -16.12
N SER A 633 24.64 -38.72 -15.27
CA SER A 633 24.23 -38.86 -13.87
C SER A 633 25.47 -39.12 -13.03
N THR A 634 25.35 -38.89 -11.73
CA THR A 634 26.27 -39.43 -10.74
C THR A 634 25.48 -40.25 -9.71
N ASP A 635 26.15 -40.79 -8.69
CA ASP A 635 25.46 -41.48 -7.60
C ASP A 635 26.26 -41.41 -6.29
N LEU A 636 25.59 -41.67 -5.17
CA LEU A 636 26.21 -41.73 -3.84
C LEU A 636 25.75 -42.99 -3.11
N THR A 637 26.68 -43.72 -2.50
CA THR A 637 26.32 -44.74 -1.50
C THR A 637 26.20 -44.07 -0.13
N VAL A 638 25.00 -44.09 0.45
CA VAL A 638 24.72 -43.56 1.79
C VAL A 638 24.93 -44.68 2.81
N THR A 639 25.80 -44.45 3.80
CA THR A 639 26.14 -45.44 4.84
C THR A 639 25.93 -44.88 6.23
N LEU A 640 25.21 -45.60 7.08
CA LEU A 640 25.12 -45.34 8.51
C LEU A 640 26.18 -46.14 9.28
N LEU A 641 26.73 -45.55 10.33
CA LEU A 641 27.67 -46.19 11.26
C LEU A 641 27.18 -45.99 12.71
N ASP A 642 27.03 -47.07 13.47
CA ASP A 642 26.73 -47.00 14.90
C ASP A 642 27.99 -47.03 15.80
N SER A 643 27.81 -46.75 17.09
CA SER A 643 28.91 -46.72 18.07
C SER A 643 29.58 -48.08 18.34
N THR A 644 28.94 -49.18 17.94
CA THR A 644 29.47 -50.55 18.06
C THR A 644 30.25 -50.98 16.82
N GLY A 645 30.28 -50.14 15.78
CA GLY A 645 30.93 -50.40 14.50
C GLY A 645 30.05 -51.12 13.48
N GLY A 646 28.75 -51.28 13.76
CA GLY A 646 27.77 -51.77 12.80
C GLY A 646 27.54 -50.75 11.69
N THR A 647 27.35 -51.23 10.46
CA THR A 647 27.14 -50.37 9.28
C THR A 647 26.04 -50.91 8.40
N ALA A 648 25.28 -50.01 7.79
CA ALA A 648 24.30 -50.33 6.75
C ALA A 648 24.43 -49.31 5.61
N SER A 649 24.39 -49.78 4.37
CA SER A 649 24.61 -48.95 3.17
C SER A 649 23.47 -49.15 2.17
N VAL A 650 23.10 -48.06 1.49
CA VAL A 650 22.15 -48.05 0.37
C VAL A 650 22.67 -47.15 -0.74
N THR A 651 22.16 -47.32 -1.95
CA THR A 651 22.47 -46.44 -3.08
C THR A 651 21.42 -45.34 -3.16
N ALA A 652 21.82 -44.07 -3.25
CA ALA A 652 20.91 -42.93 -3.22
C ALA A 652 19.90 -42.95 -4.39
N SER A 653 20.37 -43.30 -5.60
CA SER A 653 19.51 -43.39 -6.80
C SER A 653 18.40 -44.46 -6.72
N GLU A 654 18.42 -45.35 -5.72
CA GLU A 654 17.32 -46.31 -5.48
C GLU A 654 16.07 -45.65 -4.87
N PHE A 655 16.21 -44.41 -4.36
CA PHE A 655 15.17 -43.70 -3.61
C PHE A 655 14.78 -42.34 -4.21
N GLY A 656 15.36 -41.96 -5.35
CA GLY A 656 15.07 -40.71 -6.05
C GLY A 656 16.04 -40.48 -7.21
N ASP A 657 15.70 -39.61 -8.14
CA ASP A 657 16.49 -39.36 -9.36
C ASP A 657 17.27 -38.03 -9.33
N ALA A 658 17.31 -37.38 -8.16
CA ALA A 658 17.99 -36.10 -7.90
C ALA A 658 19.49 -36.06 -8.30
N LEU A 659 20.12 -37.22 -8.53
CA LEU A 659 21.52 -37.36 -8.99
C LEU A 659 21.66 -37.51 -10.51
N SER A 660 20.56 -37.38 -11.25
CA SER A 660 20.54 -37.26 -12.70
C SER A 660 20.53 -35.80 -13.11
N VAL A 661 21.27 -35.47 -14.16
CA VAL A 661 21.25 -34.12 -14.73
C VAL A 661 19.87 -33.86 -15.33
N LEU A 662 19.22 -32.75 -14.96
CA LEU A 662 17.93 -32.38 -15.52
C LEU A 662 18.02 -32.16 -17.05
N PRO A 663 16.98 -32.49 -17.84
CA PRO A 663 17.06 -32.55 -19.30
C PRO A 663 17.37 -31.22 -20.02
N GLY A 664 17.81 -31.31 -21.27
CA GLY A 664 18.16 -30.16 -22.11
C GLY A 664 19.66 -29.84 -22.10
N SER A 665 20.08 -28.99 -23.03
CA SER A 665 21.50 -28.73 -23.30
C SER A 665 21.85 -27.26 -23.55
N THR A 666 20.84 -26.38 -23.62
CA THR A 666 20.98 -24.95 -23.90
C THR A 666 20.29 -24.14 -22.81
N ASN A 667 20.84 -22.97 -22.48
CA ASN A 667 20.18 -21.98 -21.62
C ASN A 667 18.73 -21.74 -22.09
N PRO A 668 17.70 -21.78 -21.22
CA PRO A 668 17.70 -21.91 -19.75
C PRO A 668 17.67 -23.36 -19.21
N LEU A 669 17.77 -24.37 -20.07
CA LEU A 669 17.70 -25.78 -19.69
C LEU A 669 19.03 -26.39 -19.28
N ARG A 670 18.94 -27.61 -18.75
CA ARG A 670 19.91 -28.26 -17.86
C ARG A 670 20.11 -27.54 -16.53
N LYS A 671 19.00 -27.24 -15.85
CA LYS A 671 19.02 -26.60 -14.52
C LYS A 671 19.78 -27.46 -13.48
N VAL A 672 20.66 -26.84 -12.72
CA VAL A 672 21.23 -27.35 -11.47
C VAL A 672 20.28 -26.93 -10.36
N LEU A 673 19.51 -27.89 -9.86
CA LEU A 673 18.49 -27.70 -8.84
C LEU A 673 18.61 -28.77 -7.76
N LEU A 674 18.77 -28.36 -6.52
CA LEU A 674 18.81 -29.23 -5.34
C LEU A 674 17.45 -29.92 -5.15
N GLN A 675 17.41 -31.22 -5.43
CA GLN A 675 16.24 -32.09 -5.29
C GLN A 675 16.36 -32.98 -4.05
N GLN A 676 15.24 -33.32 -3.42
CA GLN A 676 15.22 -34.15 -2.21
C GLN A 676 15.38 -35.64 -2.52
N ILE A 677 16.17 -36.33 -1.70
CA ILE A 677 16.15 -37.80 -1.57
C ILE A 677 15.82 -38.14 -0.12
N ALA A 678 14.75 -38.92 0.08
CA ALA A 678 14.33 -39.41 1.39
C ALA A 678 14.49 -40.94 1.47
N VAL A 679 15.50 -41.40 2.21
CA VAL A 679 15.76 -42.84 2.40
C VAL A 679 15.01 -43.33 3.65
N PRO A 680 14.07 -44.29 3.55
CA PRO A 680 13.41 -44.85 4.71
C PRO A 680 14.43 -45.43 5.70
N THR A 681 14.32 -45.11 7.00
CA THR A 681 15.26 -45.62 8.01
C THR A 681 15.27 -47.15 8.07
N THR A 682 14.14 -47.77 7.71
CA THR A 682 13.99 -49.24 7.59
C THR A 682 14.84 -49.88 6.49
N ALA A 683 15.33 -49.11 5.51
CA ALA A 683 16.23 -49.62 4.47
C ALA A 683 17.62 -49.98 5.02
N PHE A 684 18.02 -49.35 6.14
CA PHE A 684 19.31 -49.57 6.78
C PHE A 684 19.30 -50.79 7.72
N THR A 685 19.38 -51.99 7.13
CA THR A 685 19.44 -53.24 7.90
C THR A 685 20.85 -53.53 8.43
N GLY A 686 20.96 -53.94 9.70
CA GLY A 686 22.25 -54.35 10.30
C GLY A 686 23.05 -53.27 11.04
N VAL A 687 22.47 -52.07 11.21
CA VAL A 687 22.99 -50.99 12.05
C VAL A 687 22.07 -50.75 13.25
N ASN A 688 22.62 -50.38 14.40
CA ASN A 688 21.81 -49.96 15.55
C ASN A 688 21.29 -48.53 15.35
N LEU A 689 20.04 -48.40 14.89
CA LEU A 689 19.41 -47.10 14.67
C LEU A 689 19.25 -46.26 15.94
N ALA A 690 19.32 -46.84 17.15
CA ALA A 690 19.23 -46.07 18.39
C ALA A 690 20.52 -45.31 18.76
N ASP A 691 21.62 -45.53 18.05
CA ASP A 691 22.92 -44.87 18.32
C ASP A 691 23.78 -44.76 17.06
N VAL A 692 23.23 -44.12 16.02
CA VAL A 692 23.95 -43.78 14.79
C VAL A 692 24.91 -42.64 15.09
N THR A 693 26.19 -42.87 14.84
CA THR A 693 27.27 -41.92 15.14
C THR A 693 27.78 -41.16 13.93
N GLN A 694 27.57 -41.69 12.72
CA GLN A 694 28.07 -41.07 11.49
C GLN A 694 27.22 -41.48 10.28
N VAL A 695 26.97 -40.51 9.41
CA VAL A 695 26.44 -40.70 8.04
C VAL A 695 27.60 -40.52 7.07
N ARG A 696 27.71 -41.37 6.05
CA ARG A 696 28.75 -41.29 5.02
C ARG A 696 28.14 -41.26 3.64
N PHE A 697 28.66 -40.42 2.77
CA PHE A 697 28.38 -40.40 1.33
C PHE A 697 29.64 -40.85 0.59
N THR A 698 29.61 -42.08 0.07
CA THR A 698 30.71 -42.62 -0.74
C THR A 698 30.43 -42.35 -2.21
N ALA A 699 31.35 -41.65 -2.87
CA ALA A 699 31.29 -41.32 -4.28
C ALA A 699 31.52 -42.56 -5.18
N PRO A 700 31.10 -42.52 -6.46
CA PRO A 700 31.46 -43.54 -7.42
C PRO A 700 32.96 -43.49 -7.71
N ARG A 701 33.50 -44.56 -8.31
CA ARG A 701 34.93 -44.63 -8.69
C ARG A 701 35.18 -43.94 -10.03
N GLU A 702 34.75 -42.70 -10.16
CA GLU A 702 34.91 -41.85 -11.34
C GLU A 702 35.14 -40.40 -10.93
N THR A 703 35.25 -39.49 -11.90
CA THR A 703 35.36 -38.06 -11.64
C THR A 703 33.97 -37.41 -11.73
N GLY A 704 33.65 -36.56 -10.77
CA GLY A 704 32.41 -35.78 -10.76
C GLY A 704 32.26 -35.00 -9.46
N GLY A 705 31.09 -34.42 -9.25
CA GLY A 705 30.75 -33.77 -8.01
C GLY A 705 29.25 -33.62 -7.81
N VAL A 706 28.89 -33.26 -6.58
CA VAL A 706 27.53 -33.02 -6.14
C VAL A 706 27.48 -31.80 -5.23
N LEU A 707 26.35 -31.10 -5.27
CA LEU A 707 25.97 -30.09 -4.28
C LEU A 707 25.03 -30.75 -3.26
N LEU A 708 25.26 -30.53 -1.97
CA LEU A 708 24.52 -31.15 -0.86
C LEU A 708 24.00 -30.09 0.11
N SER A 709 22.76 -30.27 0.57
CA SER A 709 22.15 -29.47 1.64
C SER A 709 21.18 -30.29 2.51
N ASP A 710 20.85 -29.76 3.69
CA ASP A 710 19.75 -30.23 4.57
C ASP A 710 19.74 -31.74 4.91
N LEU A 711 20.85 -32.27 5.46
CA LEU A 711 20.84 -33.64 6.00
C LEU A 711 20.01 -33.68 7.29
N ALA A 712 18.83 -34.29 7.23
CA ALA A 712 17.88 -34.31 8.33
C ALA A 712 17.23 -35.68 8.53
N LEU A 713 16.85 -35.98 9.77
CA LEU A 713 15.92 -37.05 10.09
C LEU A 713 14.51 -36.49 10.02
N GLN A 714 13.62 -37.19 9.31
CA GLN A 714 12.22 -36.76 9.16
C GLN A 714 11.30 -37.77 9.84
N SER A 715 10.24 -37.24 10.47
CA SER A 715 9.11 -37.99 11.00
C SER A 715 7.91 -37.84 10.05
N ALA A 716 6.71 -38.26 10.48
CA ALA A 716 5.49 -37.99 9.73
C ALA A 716 5.28 -36.48 9.59
N ALA A 717 5.14 -36.01 8.35
CA ALA A 717 4.99 -34.61 8.04
C ALA A 717 3.63 -34.06 8.50
N THR A 718 3.64 -32.86 9.07
CA THR A 718 2.47 -32.07 9.46
C THR A 718 2.57 -30.65 8.91
N LEU A 719 1.49 -29.88 9.05
CA LEU A 719 1.49 -28.45 8.73
C LEU A 719 2.39 -27.61 9.65
N GLY A 720 2.72 -28.13 10.83
CA GLY A 720 3.28 -27.36 11.94
C GLY A 720 2.22 -26.50 12.66
N ASP A 721 2.61 -25.33 13.14
CA ASP A 721 1.77 -24.34 13.85
C ASP A 721 1.74 -22.98 13.11
N PRO A 722 0.87 -22.84 12.08
CA PRO A 722 0.75 -21.60 11.32
C PRO A 722 0.35 -20.43 12.21
N SER A 723 1.12 -19.34 12.14
CA SER A 723 0.85 -18.11 12.88
C SER A 723 1.25 -16.87 12.09
N ILE A 724 0.51 -15.78 12.29
CA ILE A 724 0.89 -14.49 11.70
C ILE A 724 2.16 -14.02 12.41
N SER A 725 3.18 -13.70 11.62
CA SER A 725 4.46 -13.23 12.14
C SER A 725 4.29 -12.02 13.05
N THR A 726 4.91 -12.11 14.22
CA THR A 726 5.13 -10.98 15.11
C THR A 726 6.61 -10.60 15.11
N LEU A 727 7.32 -10.71 14.00
CA LEU A 727 8.65 -10.13 13.87
C LEU A 727 8.57 -8.63 13.52
N PRO A 728 9.55 -7.81 13.92
CA PRO A 728 9.71 -6.45 13.42
C PRO A 728 9.92 -6.45 11.91
N VAL A 729 9.53 -5.34 11.29
CA VAL A 729 9.53 -5.20 9.84
C VAL A 729 10.57 -4.15 9.46
N ALA A 730 11.51 -4.49 8.58
CA ALA A 730 12.53 -3.59 8.08
C ALA A 730 12.00 -2.79 6.88
N SER A 731 12.24 -1.48 6.89
CA SER A 731 11.94 -0.58 5.78
C SER A 731 13.10 0.38 5.50
N MET A 732 13.09 0.96 4.30
CA MET A 732 14.09 1.93 3.86
C MET A 732 13.40 3.20 3.35
N PRO A 733 13.51 4.35 4.03
CA PRO A 733 13.00 5.60 3.49
C PRO A 733 13.93 6.15 2.40
N ASP A 734 13.37 7.01 1.55
CA ASP A 734 14.14 7.81 0.60
C ASP A 734 15.11 8.74 1.34
N VAL A 735 16.33 8.89 0.79
CA VAL A 735 17.33 9.86 1.24
C VAL A 735 17.71 10.79 0.11
N THR A 736 17.70 12.09 0.40
CA THR A 736 18.11 13.11 -0.58
C THR A 736 19.39 13.80 -0.12
N VAL A 737 20.35 13.96 -1.03
CA VAL A 737 21.68 14.53 -0.76
C VAL A 737 22.17 15.40 -1.92
N GLU A 738 23.04 16.36 -1.63
CA GLU A 738 23.78 17.09 -2.66
C GLU A 738 24.82 16.17 -3.31
N GLU A 739 25.09 16.39 -4.60
CA GLU A 739 26.14 15.68 -5.34
C GLU A 739 27.53 15.97 -4.79
N GLY A 740 27.87 17.25 -4.64
CA GLY A 740 29.15 17.72 -4.14
C GLY A 740 30.30 17.56 -5.14
N SER A 741 31.39 18.29 -4.92
CA SER A 741 32.47 18.42 -5.91
C SER A 741 33.49 17.26 -6.00
N GLY A 742 33.17 16.07 -5.49
CA GLY A 742 34.12 14.95 -5.46
C GLY A 742 33.58 13.67 -4.82
N VAL A 743 34.48 12.75 -4.45
CA VAL A 743 34.09 11.50 -3.78
C VAL A 743 33.51 11.81 -2.39
N GLY A 744 32.29 11.36 -2.17
CA GLY A 744 31.55 11.50 -0.93
C GLY A 744 30.87 10.19 -0.53
N SER A 745 29.86 10.30 0.33
CA SER A 745 29.01 9.18 0.72
C SER A 745 27.68 9.67 1.25
N VAL A 746 26.67 8.81 1.20
CA VAL A 746 25.36 9.02 1.84
C VAL A 746 25.11 7.90 2.83
N ASP A 747 24.57 8.26 4.00
CA ASP A 747 24.09 7.28 4.96
C ASP A 747 22.61 6.99 4.68
N VAL A 748 22.30 5.74 4.35
CA VAL A 748 20.93 5.27 4.09
C VAL A 748 20.44 4.53 5.33
N PRO A 749 19.37 5.00 6.00
CA PRO A 749 18.85 4.35 7.19
C PRO A 749 18.00 3.13 6.80
N VAL A 750 18.14 2.07 7.57
CA VAL A 750 17.22 0.93 7.60
C VAL A 750 16.50 0.98 8.94
N VAL A 751 15.18 1.09 8.92
CA VAL A 751 14.34 1.31 10.10
C VAL A 751 13.52 0.06 10.35
N LEU A 752 13.43 -0.36 11.61
CA LEU A 752 12.52 -1.40 12.04
C LEU A 752 11.24 -0.77 12.57
N SER A 753 10.09 -1.34 12.20
CA SER A 753 8.76 -0.91 12.67
C SER A 753 8.61 -0.95 14.19
N ARG A 754 9.46 -1.73 14.87
CA ARG A 754 9.59 -1.80 16.32
C ARG A 754 10.96 -2.38 16.71
N PRO A 755 11.37 -2.30 17.99
CA PRO A 755 12.66 -2.83 18.42
C PRO A 755 12.82 -4.32 18.11
N ALA A 756 13.98 -4.71 17.60
CA ALA A 756 14.30 -6.11 17.37
C ALA A 756 14.27 -6.90 18.69
N GLU A 757 13.49 -7.97 18.75
CA GLU A 757 13.41 -8.82 19.95
C GLU A 757 14.63 -9.75 20.08
N GLN A 758 15.21 -10.11 18.93
CA GLN A 758 16.39 -10.95 18.79
C GLN A 758 17.37 -10.27 17.83
N ALA A 759 18.61 -10.77 17.75
CA ALA A 759 19.53 -10.29 16.74
C ALA A 759 19.00 -10.63 15.35
N ALA A 760 19.16 -9.71 14.41
CA ALA A 760 18.66 -9.86 13.06
C ALA A 760 19.65 -9.34 12.03
N THR A 761 19.66 -9.92 10.83
CA THR A 761 20.54 -9.51 9.74
C THR A 761 19.70 -9.22 8.50
N VAL A 762 19.97 -8.09 7.86
CA VAL A 762 19.41 -7.75 6.55
C VAL A 762 20.54 -7.45 5.58
N TYR A 763 20.33 -7.70 4.30
CA TYR A 763 21.24 -7.28 3.24
C TYR A 763 20.68 -6.05 2.56
N VAL A 764 21.52 -5.05 2.34
CA VAL A 764 21.14 -3.81 1.66
C VAL A 764 21.94 -3.67 0.38
N SER A 765 21.23 -3.58 -0.74
CA SER A 765 21.82 -3.37 -2.06
C SER A 765 21.58 -1.93 -2.53
N SER A 766 22.61 -1.28 -3.05
CA SER A 766 22.50 -0.05 -3.84
C SER A 766 22.72 -0.38 -5.31
N ILE A 767 21.74 -0.02 -6.15
CA ILE A 767 21.74 -0.39 -7.57
C ILE A 767 21.98 0.87 -8.40
N PRO A 768 23.08 0.94 -9.16
CA PRO A 768 23.31 2.04 -10.08
C PRO A 768 22.31 1.96 -11.23
N VAL A 769 21.93 3.12 -11.77
CA VAL A 769 21.27 3.19 -13.09
C VAL A 769 22.35 3.15 -14.18
N SER A 770 22.07 2.45 -15.28
CA SER A 770 23.01 2.28 -16.40
C SER A 770 23.54 3.64 -16.89
N GLY A 771 24.86 3.77 -17.02
CA GLY A 771 25.52 4.99 -17.51
C GLY A 771 25.76 6.10 -16.48
N ASN A 772 25.34 5.94 -15.21
CA ASN A 772 25.60 6.92 -14.15
C ASN A 772 26.26 6.29 -12.91
N ASN A 773 27.54 6.62 -12.71
CA ASN A 773 28.35 6.11 -11.59
C ASN A 773 28.33 7.02 -10.34
N ARG A 774 27.39 7.98 -10.24
CA ARG A 774 27.29 8.86 -9.05
C ARG A 774 27.00 8.06 -7.79
N VAL A 775 26.25 6.96 -7.86
CA VAL A 775 26.14 5.94 -6.81
C VAL A 775 26.76 4.66 -7.33
N LEU A 776 27.67 4.06 -6.56
CA LEU A 776 28.29 2.78 -6.93
C LEU A 776 27.43 1.59 -6.47
N SER A 777 27.48 0.49 -7.22
CA SER A 777 26.89 -0.76 -6.76
C SER A 777 27.55 -1.20 -5.47
N SER A 778 26.74 -1.51 -4.47
CA SER A 778 27.20 -2.07 -3.20
C SER A 778 26.17 -3.04 -2.65
N MET A 779 26.64 -4.06 -1.95
CA MET A 779 25.82 -4.96 -1.15
C MET A 779 26.48 -5.03 0.22
N GLN A 780 25.73 -4.72 1.27
CA GLN A 780 26.22 -4.66 2.64
C GLN A 780 25.31 -5.46 3.56
N GLU A 781 25.92 -6.31 4.38
CA GLU A 781 25.25 -6.97 5.49
C GLU A 781 25.09 -6.00 6.67
N LEU A 782 23.88 -5.91 7.22
CA LEU A 782 23.53 -5.05 8.34
C LEU A 782 22.88 -5.86 9.47
N SER A 783 23.59 -5.99 10.60
CA SER A 783 23.08 -6.72 11.75
C SER A 783 22.51 -5.79 12.83
N PHE A 784 21.26 -5.99 13.22
CA PHE A 784 20.59 -5.36 14.35
C PHE A 784 20.79 -6.18 15.63
N SER A 785 21.20 -5.52 16.71
CA SER A 785 21.18 -6.09 18.06
C SER A 785 19.78 -5.98 18.66
N ALA A 786 19.46 -6.85 19.62
CA ALA A 786 18.19 -6.77 20.34
C ALA A 786 17.99 -5.36 20.96
N GLY A 787 16.83 -4.76 20.70
CA GLY A 787 16.45 -3.41 21.11
C GLY A 787 16.80 -2.29 20.12
N GLU A 788 17.60 -2.55 19.08
CA GLU A 788 17.85 -1.56 18.02
C GLU A 788 16.62 -1.42 17.10
N VAL A 789 16.41 -0.19 16.59
CA VAL A 789 15.28 0.18 15.72
C VAL A 789 15.72 0.87 14.43
N CYS A 790 16.96 1.34 14.34
CA CYS A 790 17.49 1.93 13.13
C CYS A 790 19.01 1.76 13.08
N LYS A 791 19.53 1.50 11.89
CA LYS A 791 20.96 1.55 11.58
C LYS A 791 21.16 2.11 10.19
N VAL A 792 22.36 2.55 9.88
CA VAL A 792 22.71 3.11 8.57
C VAL A 792 23.67 2.18 7.83
N ILE A 793 23.54 2.13 6.52
CA ILE A 793 24.63 1.72 5.62
C ILE A 793 25.20 2.98 4.96
N THR A 794 26.51 3.01 4.74
CA THR A 794 27.16 4.12 4.04
C THR A 794 27.39 3.73 2.59
N VAL A 795 26.75 4.43 1.66
CA VAL A 795 26.86 4.18 0.22
C VAL A 795 27.82 5.20 -0.39
N PRO A 796 28.87 4.78 -1.12
CA PRO A 796 29.80 5.69 -1.78
C PRO A 796 29.12 6.55 -2.86
N LEU A 797 29.46 7.84 -2.89
CA LEU A 797 29.04 8.79 -3.92
C LEU A 797 30.24 9.30 -4.72
N GLN A 798 30.02 9.55 -6.00
CA GLN A 798 31.00 10.14 -6.90
C GLN A 798 30.41 11.41 -7.53
N GLY A 799 30.58 12.54 -6.85
CA GLY A 799 30.24 13.85 -7.38
C GLY A 799 31.40 14.51 -8.14
N ASP A 800 31.11 15.61 -8.81
CA ASP A 800 32.07 16.40 -9.57
C ASP A 800 31.74 17.90 -9.49
N ALA A 801 32.56 18.78 -10.09
CA ALA A 801 32.43 20.24 -9.99
C ALA A 801 31.83 20.88 -11.26
N SER A 802 31.05 20.12 -12.02
CA SER A 802 30.60 20.45 -13.37
C SER A 802 29.09 20.56 -13.40
N THR A 803 28.59 21.50 -14.18
CA THR A 803 27.14 21.61 -14.44
C THR A 803 26.61 20.35 -15.12
N SER A 804 25.46 19.86 -14.68
CA SER A 804 24.73 18.77 -15.34
C SER A 804 23.54 19.29 -16.13
N THR A 805 23.00 18.41 -16.95
CA THR A 805 21.77 18.64 -17.70
C THR A 805 20.52 18.07 -17.01
N SER A 806 20.72 17.33 -15.91
CA SER A 806 19.66 16.83 -15.02
C SER A 806 19.74 17.53 -13.67
N ALA A 807 18.59 17.94 -13.12
CA ALA A 807 18.54 18.61 -11.81
C ALA A 807 18.70 17.65 -10.62
N SER A 808 18.45 16.35 -10.83
CA SER A 808 18.71 15.28 -9.87
C SER A 808 18.79 13.93 -10.58
N THR A 809 19.36 12.93 -9.90
CA THR A 809 19.37 11.53 -10.30
C THR A 809 18.95 10.65 -9.14
N SER A 810 18.05 9.67 -9.35
CA SER A 810 17.62 8.71 -8.33
C SER A 810 18.28 7.34 -8.53
N PHE A 811 18.66 6.70 -7.43
CA PHE A 811 19.23 5.35 -7.41
C PHE A 811 18.43 4.46 -6.45
N ILE A 812 18.16 3.23 -6.85
CA ILE A 812 17.36 2.30 -6.05
C ILE A 812 18.23 1.72 -4.95
N THR A 813 17.67 1.68 -3.74
CA THR A 813 18.18 0.89 -2.63
C THR A 813 17.12 -0.09 -2.18
N ASN A 814 17.54 -1.31 -1.83
CA ASN A 814 16.64 -2.37 -1.41
C ASN A 814 17.19 -3.07 -0.17
N THR A 815 16.32 -3.36 0.80
CA THR A 815 16.63 -4.24 1.93
C THR A 815 15.98 -5.59 1.70
N THR A 816 16.79 -6.64 1.84
CA THR A 816 16.34 -8.02 1.74
C THR A 816 16.61 -8.72 3.06
N ASN A 817 15.75 -9.68 3.39
CA ASN A 817 15.96 -10.51 4.55
C ASN A 817 15.99 -11.99 4.16
N THR A 818 17.11 -12.64 4.49
CA THR A 818 17.30 -14.08 4.36
C THR A 818 17.54 -14.76 5.72
N GLN A 819 17.50 -14.01 6.83
CA GLN A 819 17.90 -14.49 8.16
C GLN A 819 16.98 -14.01 9.30
N GLN A 820 17.25 -14.49 10.52
CA GLN A 820 16.34 -14.47 11.67
C GLN A 820 16.00 -13.06 12.19
N GLY A 821 14.86 -12.96 12.86
CA GLY A 821 14.56 -11.86 13.78
C GLY A 821 13.86 -10.63 13.21
N VAL A 822 13.77 -10.48 11.89
CA VAL A 822 12.99 -9.42 11.21
C VAL A 822 12.24 -9.99 9.98
N THR A 823 11.35 -9.19 9.39
CA THR A 823 10.81 -9.40 8.04
C THR A 823 11.07 -8.14 7.22
N ILE A 824 10.71 -8.13 5.94
CA ILE A 824 10.77 -6.91 5.14
C ILE A 824 9.36 -6.33 4.93
N GLY A 825 9.22 -5.05 5.21
CA GLY A 825 8.06 -4.21 4.89
C GLY A 825 8.42 -3.45 3.65
N ASP A 826 8.14 -2.16 3.55
CA ASP A 826 8.56 -1.36 2.38
C ASP A 826 10.09 -1.45 2.15
N SER A 827 10.50 -2.35 1.26
CA SER A 827 11.87 -2.81 1.16
C SER A 827 12.69 -1.86 0.30
N PHE A 828 12.03 -0.89 -0.34
CA PHE A 828 12.60 0.03 -1.29
C PHE A 828 12.73 1.43 -0.72
N GLY A 829 13.90 2.02 -0.92
CA GLY A 829 14.13 3.46 -0.78
C GLY A 829 14.97 3.97 -1.94
N ARG A 830 14.97 5.28 -2.15
CA ARG A 830 15.78 5.94 -3.18
C ARG A 830 16.89 6.76 -2.56
N ILE A 831 18.06 6.74 -3.18
CA ILE A 831 19.06 7.79 -3.02
C ILE A 831 18.82 8.81 -4.12
N VAL A 832 18.36 10.00 -3.77
CA VAL A 832 18.16 11.12 -4.68
C VAL A 832 19.35 12.07 -4.56
N VAL A 833 20.14 12.17 -5.61
CA VAL A 833 21.32 13.04 -5.68
C VAL A 833 20.95 14.31 -6.45
N ARG A 834 20.98 15.47 -5.78
CA ARG A 834 20.71 16.79 -6.37
C ARG A 834 21.97 17.37 -7.00
N GLU A 835 21.84 17.93 -8.20
CA GLU A 835 22.92 18.67 -8.89
C GLU A 835 23.16 20.03 -8.22
N ASP A 836 24.36 20.27 -7.68
CA ASP A 836 24.71 21.48 -6.91
C ASP A 836 25.62 22.49 -7.61
N ASP A 837 26.22 22.15 -8.75
CA ASP A 837 27.06 23.07 -9.53
C ASP A 837 26.28 23.81 -10.62
N GLY A 838 25.06 23.38 -10.89
CA GLY A 838 24.07 24.08 -11.69
C GLY A 838 23.56 23.23 -12.85
N VAL A 839 22.32 23.52 -13.25
CA VAL A 839 21.65 22.79 -14.33
C VAL A 839 21.71 23.62 -15.60
N VAL A 840 22.17 23.03 -16.70
CA VAL A 840 22.23 23.67 -18.02
C VAL A 840 21.56 22.79 -19.06
N ASP A 841 21.01 23.38 -20.12
CA ASP A 841 20.73 22.62 -21.33
C ASP A 841 22.03 22.28 -22.08
N ARG A 842 21.97 21.47 -23.13
CA ARG A 842 23.18 21.10 -23.89
C ARG A 842 23.82 22.25 -24.66
N ALA A 843 23.06 23.34 -24.89
CA ALA A 843 23.60 24.57 -25.45
C ALA A 843 24.33 25.42 -24.38
N GLY A 844 24.35 24.97 -23.12
CA GLY A 844 24.95 25.66 -21.98
C GLY A 844 24.07 26.75 -21.39
N ALA A 845 22.77 26.82 -21.76
CA ALA A 845 21.84 27.77 -21.17
C ALA A 845 21.37 27.27 -19.81
N VAL A 846 21.37 28.16 -18.80
CA VAL A 846 21.02 27.80 -17.43
C VAL A 846 19.53 27.44 -17.31
N LEU A 847 19.25 26.29 -16.71
CA LEU A 847 17.93 25.77 -16.35
C LEU A 847 17.68 25.94 -14.84
N PRO A 848 16.41 25.92 -14.39
CA PRO A 848 16.10 25.96 -12.96
C PRO A 848 16.68 24.74 -12.23
N SER A 849 17.37 24.99 -11.12
CA SER A 849 17.82 23.94 -10.19
C SER A 849 16.70 23.53 -9.25
N LEU A 850 16.75 22.29 -8.76
CA LEU A 850 15.90 21.87 -7.64
C LEU A 850 16.33 22.56 -6.34
N PRO A 851 15.41 22.74 -5.37
CA PRO A 851 15.74 23.36 -4.08
C PRO A 851 16.85 22.62 -3.34
N GLU A 852 17.69 23.36 -2.62
CA GLU A 852 18.82 22.82 -1.86
C GLU A 852 18.35 21.82 -0.80
N VAL A 853 19.11 20.75 -0.60
CA VAL A 853 18.76 19.63 0.31
C VAL A 853 19.66 19.61 1.55
N GLY A 854 20.64 20.51 1.60
CA GLY A 854 21.50 20.72 2.75
C GLY A 854 22.41 19.52 3.05
N VAL A 855 23.24 19.69 4.08
CA VAL A 855 24.15 18.63 4.51
C VAL A 855 23.38 17.59 5.33
N GLN A 856 23.49 16.31 4.96
CA GLN A 856 22.85 15.21 5.67
C GLN A 856 23.25 15.19 7.15
N GLY A 857 22.25 15.09 8.04
CA GLY A 857 22.44 14.94 9.47
C GLY A 857 22.60 13.47 9.88
N ASP A 858 22.07 13.14 11.05
CA ASP A 858 21.93 11.75 11.48
C ASP A 858 20.73 11.12 10.76
N ALA A 859 21.00 10.24 9.79
CA ALA A 859 19.96 9.66 8.95
C ALA A 859 18.92 8.84 9.74
N CYS A 860 19.32 8.18 10.84
CA CYS A 860 18.36 7.49 11.70
C CYS A 860 17.49 8.47 12.47
N ALA A 861 18.06 9.56 12.99
CA ALA A 861 17.28 10.59 13.68
C ALA A 861 16.32 11.33 12.73
N GLU A 862 16.67 11.46 11.44
CA GLU A 862 15.79 12.00 10.40
C GLU A 862 14.66 11.02 10.07
N ALA A 863 14.98 9.76 9.79
CA ALA A 863 14.00 8.73 9.46
C ALA A 863 13.00 8.43 10.59
N GLN A 864 13.41 8.61 11.84
CA GLN A 864 12.57 8.38 13.02
C GLN A 864 11.93 9.66 13.57
N ALA A 865 12.08 10.80 12.89
CA ALA A 865 11.53 12.06 13.35
C ALA A 865 10.00 12.04 13.28
N ALA A 866 9.34 12.28 14.41
CA ALA A 866 7.91 12.57 14.41
C ALA A 866 7.68 13.98 13.85
N PRO A 867 6.48 14.27 13.28
CA PRO A 867 6.14 15.62 12.87
C PRO A 867 6.30 16.61 14.03
N ASP A 868 7.11 17.65 13.84
CA ASP A 868 7.33 18.69 14.84
C ASP A 868 6.20 19.73 14.83
N ALA A 869 6.08 20.52 15.90
CA ALA A 869 5.11 21.62 15.96
C ALA A 869 5.73 22.91 15.42
N LEU A 870 5.06 23.54 14.44
CA LEU A 870 5.35 24.92 14.04
C LEU A 870 4.86 25.89 15.11
N THR A 871 5.58 26.99 15.29
CA THR A 871 5.17 28.10 16.17
C THR A 871 4.57 29.22 15.33
N LEU A 872 3.36 29.63 15.68
CA LEU A 872 2.67 30.75 15.05
C LEU A 872 2.75 32.00 15.93
N SER A 873 3.00 33.17 15.35
CA SER A 873 2.93 34.44 16.09
C SER A 873 1.52 34.75 16.59
N ALA A 874 0.49 34.22 15.92
CA ALA A 874 -0.90 34.20 16.35
C ALA A 874 -1.59 32.92 15.85
N GLY A 875 -2.35 32.23 16.72
CA GLY A 875 -3.13 31.05 16.35
C GLY A 875 -4.48 31.36 15.70
N SER A 876 -4.93 32.62 15.77
CA SER A 876 -6.14 33.11 15.11
C SER A 876 -5.90 34.49 14.51
N VAL A 877 -6.32 34.68 13.25
CA VAL A 877 -6.07 35.88 12.46
C VAL A 877 -7.25 36.22 11.56
N SER A 878 -7.34 37.47 11.12
CA SER A 878 -8.33 37.91 10.15
C SER A 878 -7.80 37.72 8.72
N PRO A 879 -8.68 37.61 7.71
CA PRO A 879 -8.25 37.66 6.31
C PRO A 879 -7.47 38.94 6.01
N GLY A 880 -6.34 38.81 5.31
CA GLY A 880 -5.42 39.90 5.01
C GLY A 880 -4.37 40.18 6.09
N ASP A 881 -4.48 39.58 7.28
CA ASP A 881 -3.43 39.67 8.30
C ASP A 881 -2.20 38.87 7.88
N THR A 882 -1.04 39.24 8.43
CA THR A 882 0.22 38.51 8.25
C THR A 882 0.56 37.75 9.53
N VAL A 883 0.84 36.46 9.40
CA VAL A 883 1.30 35.58 10.48
C VAL A 883 2.75 35.16 10.23
N THR A 884 3.56 35.21 11.29
CA THR A 884 4.92 34.67 11.27
C THR A 884 4.85 33.22 11.68
N VAL A 885 5.35 32.33 10.83
CA VAL A 885 5.43 30.88 11.08
C VAL A 885 6.89 30.51 11.26
N THR A 886 7.26 29.93 12.40
CA THR A 886 8.62 29.46 12.65
C THR A 886 8.68 27.97 12.91
N GLY A 887 9.74 27.33 12.43
CA GLY A 887 10.02 25.92 12.60
C GLY A 887 11.49 25.68 12.93
N SER A 888 11.80 24.52 13.48
CA SER A 888 13.16 24.09 13.82
C SER A 888 13.31 22.58 13.60
N GLY A 889 14.54 22.09 13.52
CA GLY A 889 14.84 20.67 13.32
C GLY A 889 15.20 20.30 11.88
N PHE A 890 15.21 21.28 10.98
CA PHE A 890 15.62 21.13 9.58
C PHE A 890 17.16 21.01 9.46
N ARG A 891 17.67 20.49 8.34
CA ARG A 891 19.09 20.46 8.01
C ARG A 891 19.63 21.87 7.80
N VAL A 892 20.92 22.06 8.08
CA VAL A 892 21.61 23.29 7.71
C VAL A 892 21.85 23.28 6.19
N GLY A 893 21.38 24.33 5.52
CA GLY A 893 21.48 24.51 4.07
C GLY A 893 20.33 23.90 3.27
N GLU A 894 19.33 23.27 3.90
CA GLU A 894 18.18 22.75 3.16
C GLU A 894 17.11 23.81 2.95
N SER A 895 16.45 23.78 1.81
CA SER A 895 15.20 24.46 1.55
C SER A 895 14.06 23.77 2.31
N VAL A 896 13.17 24.58 2.89
CA VAL A 896 11.93 24.12 3.55
C VAL A 896 10.76 24.78 2.84
N GLU A 897 9.85 23.96 2.30
CA GLU A 897 8.60 24.42 1.68
C GLU A 897 7.54 24.62 2.76
N LEU A 898 6.82 25.73 2.75
CA LEU A 898 5.63 25.93 3.58
C LEU A 898 4.38 25.85 2.71
N THR A 899 3.41 25.05 3.11
CA THR A 899 2.06 25.03 2.53
C THR A 899 1.02 25.48 3.55
N VAL A 900 0.01 26.22 3.10
CA VAL A 900 -1.13 26.68 3.90
C VAL A 900 -2.41 26.28 3.20
N GLY A 901 -3.22 25.43 3.86
CA GLY A 901 -4.43 24.87 3.26
C GLY A 901 -4.16 24.08 1.97
N GLY A 902 -2.98 23.44 1.87
CA GLY A 902 -2.52 22.70 0.69
C GLY A 902 -1.92 23.55 -0.43
N VAL A 903 -1.83 24.88 -0.27
CA VAL A 903 -1.23 25.79 -1.27
C VAL A 903 0.15 26.24 -0.82
N SER A 904 1.13 26.19 -1.73
CA SER A 904 2.49 26.68 -1.47
C SER A 904 2.50 28.17 -1.08
N ALA A 905 3.09 28.46 0.07
CA ALA A 905 3.43 29.80 0.55
C ALA A 905 4.90 30.16 0.28
N GLY A 906 5.64 29.27 -0.40
CA GLY A 906 7.03 29.41 -0.79
C GLY A 906 8.00 28.67 0.12
N SER A 907 9.28 28.74 -0.24
CA SER A 907 10.38 28.06 0.46
C SER A 907 11.41 29.01 1.05
N VAL A 908 12.06 28.56 2.13
CA VAL A 908 13.18 29.26 2.80
C VAL A 908 14.30 28.27 3.04
N VAL A 909 15.54 28.66 2.70
CA VAL A 909 16.74 27.89 3.05
C VAL A 909 17.06 28.06 4.54
N SER A 910 17.09 26.96 5.27
CA SER A 910 17.46 26.95 6.69
C SER A 910 18.96 27.15 6.86
N THR A 911 19.38 28.16 7.63
CA THR A 911 20.80 28.48 7.84
C THR A 911 21.41 27.85 9.09
N ASP A 912 20.58 27.50 10.06
CA ASP A 912 20.98 26.99 11.38
C ASP A 912 20.07 25.88 11.90
N GLY A 913 19.26 25.29 11.01
CA GLY A 913 18.22 24.31 11.32
C GLY A 913 16.89 24.92 11.77
N THR A 914 16.75 26.25 11.69
CA THR A 914 15.49 26.96 11.86
C THR A 914 15.02 27.65 10.59
N VAL A 915 13.72 27.90 10.48
CA VAL A 915 13.08 28.64 9.38
C VAL A 915 12.02 29.60 9.91
N SER A 916 11.79 30.67 9.16
CA SER A 916 10.79 31.70 9.47
C SER A 916 10.13 32.17 8.18
N PHE A 917 8.81 32.08 8.13
CA PHE A 917 7.98 32.52 7.01
C PHE A 917 7.06 33.65 7.45
N GLU A 918 6.81 34.61 6.55
CA GLU A 918 5.76 35.62 6.71
C GLU A 918 4.62 35.28 5.76
N VAL A 919 3.51 34.78 6.31
CA VAL A 919 2.37 34.32 5.53
C VAL A 919 1.26 35.36 5.60
N VAL A 920 0.83 35.86 4.45
CA VAL A 920 -0.36 36.70 4.35
C VAL A 920 -1.57 35.81 4.13
N VAL A 921 -2.55 35.85 5.03
CA VAL A 921 -3.80 35.09 4.83
C VAL A 921 -4.58 35.72 3.69
N PRO A 922 -4.94 34.97 2.64
CA PRO A 922 -5.73 35.50 1.53
C PRO A 922 -7.03 36.16 2.00
N ALA A 923 -7.44 37.26 1.36
CA ALA A 923 -8.66 37.97 1.74
C ALA A 923 -9.93 37.10 1.58
N ASP A 924 -9.88 36.13 0.66
CA ASP A 924 -10.91 35.15 0.34
C ASP A 924 -10.72 33.80 1.03
N ALA A 925 -9.77 33.68 1.97
CA ALA A 925 -9.53 32.43 2.70
C ALA A 925 -10.81 31.96 3.43
N ALA A 926 -11.13 30.68 3.29
CA ALA A 926 -12.24 30.07 4.02
C ALA A 926 -12.05 30.28 5.53
N ARG A 927 -13.15 30.57 6.23
CA ARG A 927 -13.12 30.74 7.70
C ARG A 927 -12.96 29.39 8.38
N GLY A 928 -12.33 29.39 9.55
CA GLY A 928 -12.08 28.18 10.33
C GLY A 928 -10.62 27.72 10.30
N PRO A 929 -10.34 26.46 10.70
CA PRO A 929 -8.99 25.95 10.80
C PRO A 929 -8.38 25.71 9.40
N LEU A 930 -7.16 26.22 9.20
CA LEU A 930 -6.28 25.93 8.08
C LEU A 930 -5.06 25.17 8.60
N GLU A 931 -4.73 24.07 7.95
CA GLU A 931 -3.50 23.35 8.21
C GLU A 931 -2.31 24.07 7.56
N ILE A 932 -1.23 24.20 8.33
CA ILE A 932 0.06 24.70 7.87
C ILE A 932 1.06 23.57 8.01
N ILE A 933 1.75 23.25 6.91
CA ILE A 933 2.73 22.17 6.85
C ILE A 933 4.03 22.72 6.28
N ALA A 934 5.14 22.56 7.00
CA ALA A 934 6.49 22.83 6.53
C ALA A 934 7.21 21.50 6.25
N VAL A 935 7.83 21.34 5.09
CA VAL A 935 8.56 20.12 4.71
C VAL A 935 9.97 20.47 4.24
N GLY A 936 10.99 19.86 4.85
CA GLY A 936 12.39 20.00 4.42
C GLY A 936 12.69 19.16 3.18
N TYR A 937 13.27 19.77 2.13
CA TYR A 937 13.56 19.09 0.86
C TYR A 937 14.61 17.98 0.97
N GLY A 938 15.55 18.08 1.92
CA GLY A 938 16.58 17.06 2.11
C GLY A 938 16.24 16.04 3.17
N SER A 939 15.81 16.51 4.34
CA SER A 939 15.51 15.68 5.50
C SER A 939 14.15 14.99 5.45
N GLY A 940 13.23 15.46 4.58
CA GLY A 940 11.83 15.03 4.58
C GLY A 940 11.06 15.39 5.86
N ARG A 941 11.69 16.12 6.80
CA ARG A 941 11.07 16.44 8.08
C ARG A 941 9.86 17.32 7.87
N THR A 942 8.77 16.92 8.51
CA THR A 942 7.51 17.64 8.49
C THR A 942 7.31 18.35 9.82
N ALA A 943 6.89 19.61 9.78
CA ALA A 943 6.40 20.33 10.94
C ALA A 943 5.03 20.93 10.65
N THR A 944 4.10 20.87 11.60
CA THR A 944 2.70 21.26 11.40
C THR A 944 2.20 22.27 12.43
N ALA A 945 1.24 23.11 12.03
CA ALA A 945 0.41 23.89 12.95
C ALA A 945 -0.98 24.13 12.35
N THR A 946 -1.95 24.45 13.20
CA THR A 946 -3.28 24.88 12.77
C THR A 946 -3.44 26.38 12.98
N LEU A 947 -3.72 27.11 11.91
CA LEU A 947 -4.07 28.53 11.93
C LEU A 947 -5.58 28.67 11.80
N THR A 948 -6.23 29.43 12.69
CA THR A 948 -7.68 29.69 12.57
C THR A 948 -7.94 31.03 11.89
N VAL A 949 -8.55 31.01 10.70
CA VAL A 949 -9.08 32.24 10.07
C VAL A 949 -10.38 32.62 10.76
N ALA A 950 -10.37 33.76 11.45
CA ALA A 950 -11.47 34.20 12.31
C ALA A 950 -12.72 34.58 11.51
N LEU A 951 -13.88 34.30 12.09
CA LEU A 951 -15.17 34.86 11.67
C LEU A 951 -15.25 36.32 12.11
N ASP A 952 -15.84 37.17 11.27
CA ASP A 952 -16.14 38.55 11.66
C ASP A 952 -17.30 38.56 12.66
N ALA A 953 -17.08 39.09 13.86
CA ALA A 953 -18.11 39.17 14.90
C ALA A 953 -18.57 40.62 15.11
N ASP A 954 -19.88 40.83 15.06
CA ASP A 954 -20.50 42.11 15.39
C ASP A 954 -21.74 41.93 16.27
N ARG A 955 -22.33 43.04 16.74
CA ARG A 955 -23.37 42.99 17.77
C ARG A 955 -24.46 44.03 17.55
N ILE A 956 -25.71 43.58 17.62
CA ILE A 956 -26.89 44.42 17.75
C ILE A 956 -27.31 44.43 19.22
N ALA A 957 -26.99 45.52 19.93
CA ALA A 957 -27.24 45.68 21.36
C ALA A 957 -28.13 46.89 21.66
N GLY A 958 -28.66 46.92 22.89
CA GLY A 958 -29.41 48.04 23.46
C GLY A 958 -29.35 48.01 24.99
N ALA A 959 -29.74 49.09 25.65
CA ALA A 959 -29.78 49.17 27.11
C ALA A 959 -30.76 48.15 27.72
N ASP A 960 -31.79 47.78 26.98
CA ASP A 960 -32.76 46.74 27.29
C ASP A 960 -33.32 46.07 26.02
N ARG A 961 -34.20 45.09 26.20
CA ARG A 961 -34.84 44.34 25.10
C ARG A 961 -35.63 45.22 24.13
N TYR A 962 -36.18 46.34 24.59
CA TYR A 962 -36.95 47.23 23.74
C TYR A 962 -36.03 47.98 22.79
N GLU A 963 -34.91 48.46 23.29
CA GLU A 963 -33.88 49.08 22.46
C GLU A 963 -33.18 48.06 21.53
N VAL A 964 -32.96 46.82 21.96
CA VAL A 964 -32.49 45.74 21.07
C VAL A 964 -33.47 45.55 19.91
N SER A 965 -34.77 45.45 20.16
CA SER A 965 -35.77 45.32 19.09
C SER A 965 -35.81 46.51 18.13
N VAL A 966 -35.57 47.72 18.63
CA VAL A 966 -35.46 48.93 17.82
C VAL A 966 -34.20 48.91 16.96
N ASN A 967 -33.07 48.46 17.49
CA ASN A 967 -31.82 48.41 16.73
C ASN A 967 -31.81 47.26 15.70
N THR A 968 -32.45 46.13 16.01
CA THR A 968 -32.74 45.08 15.03
C THR A 968 -33.64 45.60 13.89
N SER A 969 -34.65 46.40 14.22
CA SER A 969 -35.51 47.07 13.22
C SER A 969 -34.72 48.04 12.33
N LYS A 970 -33.79 48.82 12.88
CA LYS A 970 -32.95 49.72 12.08
C LYS A 970 -32.00 48.98 11.12
N GLU A 971 -31.51 47.82 11.54
CA GLU A 971 -30.64 46.98 10.70
C GLU A 971 -31.42 46.40 9.52
N GLY A 972 -32.60 45.80 9.77
CA GLY A 972 -33.40 45.14 8.73
C GLY A 972 -34.23 46.10 7.87
N PHE A 973 -34.66 47.22 8.44
CA PHE A 973 -35.62 48.16 7.84
C PHE A 973 -35.11 49.61 7.88
N PRO A 974 -33.91 49.91 7.31
CA PRO A 974 -33.33 51.24 7.35
C PRO A 974 -34.20 52.30 6.65
N ASP A 975 -34.96 51.89 5.64
CA ASP A 975 -35.77 52.77 4.78
C ASP A 975 -37.25 52.88 5.20
N GLY A 976 -37.67 52.18 6.26
CA GLY A 976 -39.07 52.12 6.71
C GLY A 976 -39.69 50.73 6.54
N ALA A 977 -40.93 50.55 7.01
CA ALA A 977 -41.68 49.30 6.84
C ALA A 977 -43.19 49.57 6.76
N ASP A 978 -43.88 48.99 5.78
CA ASP A 978 -45.32 49.23 5.56
C ASP A 978 -46.19 48.66 6.69
N THR A 979 -45.75 47.56 7.30
CA THR A 979 -46.39 46.90 8.44
C THR A 979 -45.40 46.78 9.58
N VAL A 980 -45.86 46.92 10.84
CA VAL A 980 -45.04 46.65 12.03
C VAL A 980 -45.78 45.75 13.00
N TYR A 981 -45.12 44.67 13.42
CA TYR A 981 -45.63 43.76 14.43
C TYR A 981 -45.22 44.23 15.82
N VAL A 982 -46.18 44.42 16.72
CA VAL A 982 -45.92 44.84 18.11
C VAL A 982 -46.34 43.75 19.07
N VAL A 983 -45.37 43.22 19.81
CA VAL A 983 -45.55 42.06 20.70
C VAL A 983 -45.06 42.36 22.12
N SER A 984 -45.49 41.55 23.09
CA SER A 984 -45.04 41.73 24.48
C SER A 984 -43.58 41.33 24.64
N GLY A 985 -42.73 42.25 25.10
CA GLY A 985 -41.36 41.95 25.52
C GLY A 985 -41.29 41.23 26.87
N GLU A 986 -42.40 41.08 27.57
CA GLU A 986 -42.48 40.51 28.93
C GLU A 986 -43.08 39.09 28.95
N LYS A 987 -43.91 38.76 27.95
CA LYS A 987 -44.62 37.48 27.82
C LYS A 987 -44.45 36.90 26.42
N PHE A 988 -43.72 35.79 26.33
CA PHE A 988 -43.43 35.12 25.06
C PHE A 988 -44.57 34.32 24.41
N PRO A 989 -45.52 33.65 25.13
CA PRO A 989 -46.32 32.59 24.50
C PRO A 989 -47.15 33.04 23.30
N ASP A 990 -47.71 34.25 23.34
CA ASP A 990 -48.49 34.76 22.22
C ASP A 990 -47.61 35.29 21.08
N ALA A 991 -46.34 35.56 21.34
CA ALA A 991 -45.43 36.26 20.44
C ALA A 991 -44.56 35.31 19.59
N LEU A 992 -44.37 34.05 20.00
CA LEU A 992 -43.48 33.11 19.29
C LEU A 992 -43.88 32.90 17.83
N SER A 993 -45.18 32.80 17.55
CA SER A 993 -45.72 32.62 16.20
C SER A 993 -45.72 33.88 15.34
N ALA A 994 -45.29 35.03 15.87
CA ALA A 994 -45.32 36.29 15.13
C ALA A 994 -44.22 36.37 14.06
N ALA A 995 -43.09 35.69 14.24
CA ALA A 995 -41.93 35.84 13.35
C ALA A 995 -42.21 35.41 11.91
N PRO A 996 -42.78 34.21 11.63
CA PRO A 996 -43.11 33.85 10.25
C PRO A 996 -44.15 34.78 9.62
N ALA A 997 -45.12 35.26 10.41
CA ALA A 997 -46.12 36.22 9.92
C ALA A 997 -45.50 37.59 9.58
N ALA A 998 -44.59 38.08 10.43
CA ALA A 998 -43.85 39.30 10.19
C ALA A 998 -42.92 39.19 8.96
N ALA A 999 -42.33 38.01 8.74
CA ALA A 999 -41.53 37.73 7.55
C ALA A 999 -42.37 37.76 6.26
N THR A 1000 -43.56 37.16 6.27
CA THR A 1000 -44.51 37.23 5.13
C THR A 1000 -44.88 38.66 4.75
N ASP A 1001 -44.99 39.55 5.74
CA ASP A 1001 -45.33 40.96 5.54
C ASP A 1001 -44.10 41.89 5.31
N ASP A 1002 -42.88 41.35 5.25
CA ASP A 1002 -41.62 42.12 5.25
C ASP A 1002 -41.62 43.21 6.35
N ALA A 1003 -41.87 42.78 7.59
CA ALA A 1003 -42.16 43.67 8.72
C ALA A 1003 -41.26 43.42 9.95
N PRO A 1004 -40.82 44.47 10.67
CA PRO A 1004 -40.09 44.30 11.93
C PRO A 1004 -41.02 43.88 13.07
N ILE A 1005 -40.46 43.17 14.05
CA ILE A 1005 -41.07 42.94 15.36
C ILE A 1005 -40.51 43.92 16.39
N LEU A 1006 -41.36 44.81 16.90
CA LEU A 1006 -41.04 45.70 18.01
C LEU A 1006 -41.65 45.22 19.32
N LEU A 1007 -40.88 45.33 20.40
CA LEU A 1007 -41.31 44.89 21.73
C LEU A 1007 -41.96 46.02 22.52
N THR A 1008 -42.98 45.69 23.33
CA THR A 1008 -43.60 46.64 24.28
C THR A 1008 -43.78 46.03 25.67
N THR A 1009 -43.92 46.87 26.70
CA THR A 1009 -44.37 46.37 28.02
C THR A 1009 -45.85 46.05 27.96
N ALA A 1010 -46.37 45.22 28.87
CA ALA A 1010 -47.81 44.90 28.85
C ALA A 1010 -48.71 46.14 29.02
N ALA A 1011 -48.27 47.14 29.79
CA ALA A 1011 -49.09 48.28 30.22
C ALA A 1011 -48.75 49.62 29.55
N SER A 1012 -47.58 49.76 28.92
CA SER A 1012 -47.10 51.03 28.36
C SER A 1012 -46.20 50.85 27.14
N LEU A 1013 -46.32 51.75 26.16
CA LEU A 1013 -45.45 51.78 24.99
C LEU A 1013 -44.14 52.50 25.35
N PRO A 1014 -42.97 51.83 25.30
CA PRO A 1014 -41.69 52.49 25.59
C PRO A 1014 -41.42 53.66 24.63
N PRO A 1015 -40.88 54.79 25.09
CA PRO A 1015 -40.60 55.94 24.23
C PRO A 1015 -39.66 55.62 23.05
N VAL A 1016 -38.67 54.74 23.25
CA VAL A 1016 -37.74 54.33 22.18
C VAL A 1016 -38.46 53.61 21.03
N VAL A 1017 -39.49 52.81 21.36
CA VAL A 1017 -40.31 52.07 20.39
C VAL A 1017 -41.25 53.02 19.65
N LEU A 1018 -41.82 54.02 20.34
CA LEU A 1018 -42.64 55.04 19.70
C LEU A 1018 -41.83 55.87 18.69
N THR A 1019 -40.59 56.24 19.04
CA THR A 1019 -39.67 56.92 18.13
C THR A 1019 -39.38 56.07 16.90
N GLU A 1020 -39.13 54.77 17.10
CA GLU A 1020 -38.86 53.85 16.00
C GLU A 1020 -40.08 53.66 15.10
N LEU A 1021 -41.28 53.52 15.66
CA LEU A 1021 -42.53 53.49 14.88
C LEU A 1021 -42.73 54.76 14.05
N THR A 1022 -42.29 55.92 14.56
CA THR A 1022 -42.33 57.18 13.81
C THR A 1022 -41.29 57.20 12.68
N ARG A 1023 -40.13 56.57 12.88
CA ARG A 1023 -39.10 56.43 11.84
C ARG A 1023 -39.56 55.49 10.72
N LEU A 1024 -40.18 54.37 11.10
CA LEU A 1024 -40.65 53.35 10.16
C LEU A 1024 -41.82 53.83 9.28
N ASP A 1025 -42.59 54.81 9.77
CA ASP A 1025 -43.77 55.39 9.12
C ASP A 1025 -44.76 54.33 8.57
N PRO A 1026 -45.22 53.38 9.41
CA PRO A 1026 -45.99 52.25 8.91
C PRO A 1026 -47.41 52.64 8.49
N SER A 1027 -47.89 51.96 7.46
CA SER A 1027 -49.28 52.04 7.02
C SER A 1027 -50.23 51.20 7.89
N SER A 1028 -49.70 50.21 8.61
CA SER A 1028 -50.44 49.30 9.48
C SER A 1028 -49.59 48.82 10.66
N ILE A 1029 -50.21 48.63 11.82
CA ILE A 1029 -49.59 48.02 13.00
C ILE A 1029 -50.38 46.79 13.43
N VAL A 1030 -49.71 45.64 13.55
CA VAL A 1030 -50.30 44.38 13.99
C VAL A 1030 -49.91 44.11 15.44
N VAL A 1031 -50.86 44.18 16.36
CA VAL A 1031 -50.63 43.80 17.77
C VAL A 1031 -50.82 42.30 17.93
N VAL A 1032 -49.77 41.59 18.33
CA VAL A 1032 -49.85 40.14 18.58
C VAL A 1032 -50.05 39.85 20.08
N GLY A 1033 -51.08 39.06 20.37
CA GLY A 1033 -51.45 38.59 21.69
C GLY A 1033 -52.69 39.25 22.27
N GLY A 1034 -53.23 38.60 23.32
CA GLY A 1034 -54.42 39.07 24.00
C GLY A 1034 -54.21 40.39 24.76
N THR A 1035 -55.29 40.97 25.28
CA THR A 1035 -55.24 42.20 26.08
C THR A 1035 -54.44 42.06 27.38
N ALA A 1036 -54.19 40.83 27.83
CA ALA A 1036 -53.31 40.53 28.96
C ALA A 1036 -51.81 40.60 28.61
N SER A 1037 -51.45 40.48 27.33
CA SER A 1037 -50.07 40.52 26.82
C SER A 1037 -49.73 41.92 26.31
N VAL A 1038 -50.67 42.56 25.63
CA VAL A 1038 -50.59 43.98 25.21
C VAL A 1038 -51.90 44.67 25.53
N SER A 1039 -51.90 45.54 26.54
CA SER A 1039 -53.13 46.16 27.05
C SER A 1039 -53.82 47.07 26.03
N PRO A 1040 -55.13 47.34 26.20
CA PRO A 1040 -55.84 48.33 25.38
C PRO A 1040 -55.21 49.73 25.43
N ALA A 1041 -54.49 50.07 26.51
CA ALA A 1041 -53.79 51.35 26.63
C ALA A 1041 -52.62 51.46 25.65
N VAL A 1042 -51.86 50.38 25.46
CA VAL A 1042 -50.78 50.31 24.46
C VAL A 1042 -51.37 50.36 23.06
N GLN A 1043 -52.42 49.59 22.77
CA GLN A 1043 -53.11 49.64 21.48
C GLN A 1043 -53.59 51.06 21.14
N LYS A 1044 -54.23 51.75 22.08
CA LYS A 1044 -54.66 53.15 21.89
C LYS A 1044 -53.49 54.12 21.66
N ALA A 1045 -52.29 53.81 22.17
CA ALA A 1045 -51.10 54.59 21.87
C ALA A 1045 -50.61 54.34 20.44
N LEU A 1046 -50.64 53.08 19.98
CA LEU A 1046 -50.28 52.68 18.61
C LEU A 1046 -51.26 53.23 17.56
N GLU A 1047 -52.55 53.28 17.86
CA GLU A 1047 -53.61 53.85 16.98
C GLU A 1047 -53.40 55.34 16.66
N LYS A 1048 -52.52 56.03 17.39
CA LYS A 1048 -52.12 57.42 17.08
C LYS A 1048 -51.03 57.51 16.03
N VAL A 1049 -50.35 56.41 15.73
CA VAL A 1049 -49.30 56.30 14.72
C VAL A 1049 -49.92 55.82 13.41
N ALA A 1050 -50.54 54.64 13.42
CA ALA A 1050 -51.13 54.01 12.25
C ALA A 1050 -52.37 53.17 12.65
N PRO A 1051 -53.22 52.74 11.68
CA PRO A 1051 -54.27 51.77 11.93
C PRO A 1051 -53.74 50.51 12.63
N VAL A 1052 -54.45 50.04 13.66
CA VAL A 1052 -54.03 48.87 14.46
C VAL A 1052 -54.99 47.70 14.28
N SER A 1053 -54.46 46.54 13.89
CA SER A 1053 -55.15 45.24 13.99
C SER A 1053 -54.62 44.45 15.18
N ARG A 1054 -55.40 43.48 15.69
CA ARG A 1054 -54.96 42.62 16.80
C ARG A 1054 -55.19 41.15 16.45
N LEU A 1055 -54.12 40.37 16.52
CA LEU A 1055 -54.13 38.92 16.37
C LEU A 1055 -53.91 38.28 17.75
N GLY A 1056 -54.96 37.72 18.33
CA GLY A 1056 -54.90 37.08 19.64
C GLY A 1056 -55.96 36.00 19.79
N GLY A 1057 -55.88 35.25 20.90
CA GLY A 1057 -56.78 34.14 21.18
C GLY A 1057 -57.14 34.05 22.67
N ALA A 1058 -58.01 33.08 22.99
CA ALA A 1058 -58.35 32.75 24.38
C ALA A 1058 -57.15 32.20 25.16
N ASP A 1059 -56.21 31.58 24.45
CA ASP A 1059 -54.93 31.10 24.94
C ASP A 1059 -53.88 31.20 23.81
N ARG A 1060 -52.63 30.81 24.14
CA ARG A 1060 -51.47 30.84 23.23
C ARG A 1060 -51.64 29.97 21.97
N PHE A 1061 -52.39 28.88 22.06
CA PHE A 1061 -52.61 27.95 20.94
C PHE A 1061 -53.66 28.53 19.98
N ALA A 1062 -54.72 29.12 20.53
CA ALA A 1062 -55.69 29.87 19.76
C ALA A 1062 -55.07 31.13 19.12
N ALA A 1063 -54.15 31.80 19.83
CA ALA A 1063 -53.40 32.93 19.28
C ALA A 1063 -52.50 32.51 18.11
N SER A 1064 -51.68 31.45 18.27
CA SER A 1064 -50.82 30.95 17.18
C SER A 1064 -51.62 30.52 15.95
N ARG A 1065 -52.77 29.86 16.13
CA ARG A 1065 -53.66 29.50 15.02
C ARG A 1065 -54.30 30.71 14.34
N ALA A 1066 -54.66 31.75 15.11
CA ALA A 1066 -55.20 32.99 14.55
C ALA A 1066 -54.15 33.74 13.72
N ILE A 1067 -52.91 33.80 14.19
CA ILE A 1067 -51.78 34.39 13.46
C ILE A 1067 -51.53 33.62 12.16
N ALA A 1068 -51.45 32.29 12.24
CA ALA A 1068 -51.25 31.43 11.08
C ALA A 1068 -52.38 31.56 10.04
N ALA A 1069 -53.64 31.63 10.47
CA ALA A 1069 -54.77 31.76 9.56
C ALA A 1069 -54.88 33.13 8.88
N ASP A 1070 -54.33 34.17 9.51
CA ASP A 1070 -54.32 35.55 8.98
C ASP A 1070 -53.17 35.76 8.01
N ALA A 1071 -51.95 35.33 8.38
CA ALA A 1071 -50.74 35.51 7.58
C ALA A 1071 -50.67 34.58 6.36
N PHE A 1072 -51.32 33.41 6.40
CA PHE A 1072 -51.28 32.41 5.32
C PHE A 1072 -52.68 32.13 4.74
N PRO A 1073 -53.40 33.14 4.20
CA PRO A 1073 -54.78 32.97 3.74
C PRO A 1073 -54.89 32.04 2.53
N ASP A 1074 -53.83 31.97 1.72
CA ASP A 1074 -53.74 31.18 0.48
C ASP A 1074 -53.08 29.80 0.68
N GLY A 1075 -52.73 29.46 1.93
CA GLY A 1075 -52.05 28.20 2.29
C GLY A 1075 -50.54 28.36 2.50
N ALA A 1076 -49.89 27.26 2.91
CA ALA A 1076 -48.46 27.19 3.18
C ALA A 1076 -47.91 25.79 2.88
N PRO A 1077 -46.77 25.64 2.18
CA PRO A 1077 -46.16 24.34 1.90
C PRO A 1077 -45.64 23.62 3.15
N VAL A 1078 -45.13 24.36 4.12
CA VAL A 1078 -44.55 23.83 5.37
C VAL A 1078 -45.32 24.39 6.57
N ALA A 1079 -45.42 23.64 7.67
CA ALA A 1079 -45.80 24.19 8.97
C ALA A 1079 -44.92 23.61 10.09
N VAL A 1080 -44.52 24.45 11.04
CA VAL A 1080 -43.78 23.99 12.21
C VAL A 1080 -44.72 23.86 13.41
N LEU A 1081 -44.68 22.73 14.10
CA LEU A 1081 -45.30 22.52 15.41
C LEU A 1081 -44.26 22.66 16.52
N ALA A 1082 -44.52 23.55 17.48
CA ALA A 1082 -43.65 23.73 18.64
C ALA A 1082 -44.44 23.76 19.95
N ALA A 1083 -43.81 23.40 21.06
CA ALA A 1083 -44.45 23.37 22.37
C ALA A 1083 -44.80 24.79 22.87
N GLY A 1084 -46.09 25.08 23.12
CA GLY A 1084 -46.49 26.39 23.65
C GLY A 1084 -46.19 26.64 25.14
N ALA A 1085 -45.58 25.66 25.81
CA ALA A 1085 -45.16 25.76 27.22
C ALA A 1085 -43.71 26.23 27.38
N THR A 1086 -42.89 26.07 26.34
CA THR A 1086 -41.48 26.48 26.27
C THR A 1086 -41.29 27.40 25.05
N PHE A 1087 -40.06 27.85 24.78
CA PHE A 1087 -39.79 28.84 23.73
C PHE A 1087 -38.58 28.56 22.83
N PRO A 1088 -37.47 27.91 23.26
CA PRO A 1088 -36.24 27.88 22.45
C PRO A 1088 -36.44 27.28 21.05
N ASP A 1089 -37.06 26.10 20.97
CA ASP A 1089 -37.31 25.39 19.71
C ASP A 1089 -38.21 26.21 18.75
N ALA A 1090 -39.21 26.89 19.33
CA ALA A 1090 -40.12 27.76 18.61
C ALA A 1090 -39.43 29.02 18.04
N LEU A 1091 -38.43 29.57 18.74
CA LEU A 1091 -37.70 30.75 18.26
C LEU A 1091 -36.79 30.40 17.08
N SER A 1092 -36.00 29.34 17.20
CA SER A 1092 -35.12 28.90 16.10
C SER A 1092 -35.94 28.54 14.87
N ALA A 1093 -37.05 27.81 15.03
CA ALA A 1093 -37.89 27.45 13.90
C ALA A 1093 -38.66 28.63 13.31
N GLY A 1094 -39.10 29.59 14.14
CA GLY A 1094 -39.76 30.79 13.66
C GLY A 1094 -38.84 31.67 12.80
N ALA A 1095 -37.55 31.73 13.13
CA ALA A 1095 -36.55 32.44 12.35
C ALA A 1095 -36.18 31.70 11.05
N ALA A 1096 -36.17 30.36 11.06
CA ALA A 1096 -35.76 29.54 9.93
C ALA A 1096 -36.82 29.39 8.83
N LEU A 1097 -38.09 29.66 9.14
CA LEU A 1097 -39.21 29.45 8.21
C LEU A 1097 -39.25 30.43 7.02
N ASP A 1098 -38.52 31.56 7.07
CA ASP A 1098 -38.49 32.58 6.00
C ASP A 1098 -39.87 32.95 5.41
N GLY A 1099 -40.92 33.00 6.25
CA GLY A 1099 -42.28 33.28 5.79
C GLY A 1099 -42.91 32.24 4.85
N THR A 1100 -42.29 31.06 4.69
CA THR A 1100 -42.80 29.95 3.86
C THR A 1100 -43.90 29.12 4.55
N GLY A 1101 -44.08 29.31 5.86
CA GLY A 1101 -45.06 28.55 6.62
C GLY A 1101 -45.29 29.07 8.04
N PRO A 1102 -46.41 28.69 8.69
CA PRO A 1102 -46.69 29.13 10.05
C PRO A 1102 -45.93 28.32 11.10
N LEU A 1103 -45.58 29.00 12.19
CA LEU A 1103 -45.23 28.37 13.46
C LEU A 1103 -46.47 28.24 14.34
N ILE A 1104 -46.95 27.02 14.56
CA ILE A 1104 -48.15 26.73 15.33
C ILE A 1104 -47.78 26.14 16.69
N LEU A 1105 -48.23 26.78 17.77
CA LEU A 1105 -48.01 26.28 19.12
C LEU A 1105 -49.01 25.19 19.46
N VAL A 1106 -48.51 24.09 20.01
CA VAL A 1106 -49.30 22.93 20.47
C VAL A 1106 -49.10 22.67 21.95
N ASN A 1107 -50.08 22.01 22.58
CA ASN A 1107 -49.89 21.45 23.92
C ASN A 1107 -49.00 20.21 23.81
N GLY A 1108 -47.69 20.42 23.83
CA GLY A 1108 -46.71 19.37 23.54
C GLY A 1108 -46.77 18.15 24.48
N GLY A 1109 -47.27 18.30 25.71
CA GLY A 1109 -47.48 17.19 26.65
C GLY A 1109 -48.78 16.40 26.44
N ALA A 1110 -49.61 16.78 25.45
CA ALA A 1110 -50.85 16.06 25.14
C ALA A 1110 -50.56 14.69 24.52
N THR A 1111 -51.53 13.77 24.60
CA THR A 1111 -51.42 12.44 24.00
C THR A 1111 -51.65 12.43 22.48
N GLY A 1112 -52.00 13.57 21.88
CA GLY A 1112 -52.33 13.72 20.46
C GLY A 1112 -52.55 15.19 20.09
N LEU A 1113 -52.64 15.46 18.79
CA LEU A 1113 -52.85 16.79 18.22
C LEU A 1113 -54.33 17.21 18.37
N ASP A 1114 -54.59 18.48 18.71
CA ASP A 1114 -55.98 18.95 18.87
C ASP A 1114 -56.68 19.18 17.52
N ASP A 1115 -57.99 18.92 17.48
CA ASP A 1115 -58.82 19.01 16.27
C ASP A 1115 -58.72 20.37 15.57
N ALA A 1116 -58.60 21.47 16.31
CA ALA A 1116 -58.53 22.81 15.73
C ALA A 1116 -57.20 23.06 15.02
N THR A 1117 -56.10 22.52 15.55
CA THR A 1117 -54.79 22.55 14.90
C THR A 1117 -54.77 21.64 13.66
N ALA A 1118 -55.28 20.42 13.76
CA ALA A 1118 -55.37 19.50 12.61
C ALA A 1118 -56.21 20.10 11.47
N ALA A 1119 -57.36 20.71 11.79
CA ALA A 1119 -58.21 21.38 10.81
C ALA A 1119 -57.52 22.59 10.14
N LEU A 1120 -56.69 23.33 10.89
CA LEU A 1120 -55.93 24.44 10.33
C LEU A 1120 -54.85 23.96 9.36
N ILE A 1121 -54.05 22.96 9.74
CA ILE A 1121 -53.01 22.38 8.87
C ILE A 1121 -53.62 21.89 7.56
N ALA A 1122 -54.74 21.15 7.65
CA ALA A 1122 -55.47 20.68 6.48
C ALA A 1122 -56.01 21.83 5.60
N ARG A 1123 -56.52 22.91 6.22
CA ARG A 1123 -56.99 24.09 5.49
C ARG A 1123 -55.85 24.79 4.75
N LEU A 1124 -54.66 24.85 5.35
CA LEU A 1124 -53.49 25.51 4.79
C LEU A 1124 -52.83 24.70 3.67
N GLY A 1125 -53.23 23.43 3.46
CA GLY A 1125 -52.67 22.60 2.39
C GLY A 1125 -51.21 22.24 2.60
N VAL A 1126 -50.79 22.13 3.87
CA VAL A 1126 -49.40 21.82 4.27
C VAL A 1126 -48.97 20.47 3.72
N ALA A 1127 -47.83 20.44 3.02
CA ALA A 1127 -47.22 19.24 2.48
C ALA A 1127 -46.20 18.62 3.44
N GLU A 1128 -45.53 19.45 4.26
CA GLU A 1128 -44.54 19.02 5.26
C GLU A 1128 -44.81 19.66 6.63
N ILE A 1129 -44.75 18.84 7.68
CA ILE A 1129 -44.89 19.27 9.07
C ILE A 1129 -43.59 19.01 9.82
N VAL A 1130 -42.94 20.09 10.24
CA VAL A 1130 -41.74 20.02 11.07
C VAL A 1130 -42.15 20.08 12.54
N VAL A 1131 -41.82 19.06 13.33
CA VAL A 1131 -41.99 19.11 14.79
C VAL A 1131 -40.68 19.58 15.42
N ALA A 1132 -40.68 20.84 15.88
CA ALA A 1132 -39.55 21.47 16.55
C ALA A 1132 -39.50 21.07 18.03
N GLY A 1133 -38.44 20.34 18.39
CA GLY A 1133 -38.18 19.81 19.72
C GLY A 1133 -38.28 18.29 19.82
N GLY A 1134 -37.54 17.72 20.78
CA GLY A 1134 -37.60 16.29 21.10
C GLY A 1134 -38.95 15.87 21.71
N GLU A 1135 -39.10 14.58 22.02
CA GLU A 1135 -40.34 14.02 22.56
C GLU A 1135 -40.76 14.62 23.92
N SER A 1136 -39.80 15.17 24.68
CA SER A 1136 -40.05 15.88 25.94
C SER A 1136 -40.70 17.26 25.74
N SER A 1137 -40.49 17.89 24.59
CA SER A 1137 -41.13 19.15 24.19
C SER A 1137 -42.49 18.87 23.53
N VAL A 1138 -42.50 18.00 22.51
CA VAL A 1138 -43.70 17.63 21.74
C VAL A 1138 -43.81 16.11 21.69
N SER A 1139 -44.82 15.55 22.33
CA SER A 1139 -44.95 14.10 22.55
C SER A 1139 -44.95 13.29 21.26
N ALA A 1140 -44.60 11.99 21.38
CA ALA A 1140 -44.73 11.03 20.29
C ALA A 1140 -46.17 10.94 19.74
N GLY A 1141 -47.18 11.15 20.60
CA GLY A 1141 -48.59 11.15 20.20
C GLY A 1141 -48.93 12.30 19.25
N VAL A 1142 -48.46 13.51 19.55
CA VAL A 1142 -48.65 14.68 18.67
C VAL A 1142 -47.94 14.49 17.32
N PHE A 1143 -46.71 13.95 17.33
CA PHE A 1143 -45.97 13.66 16.09
C PHE A 1143 -46.68 12.59 15.26
N ALA A 1144 -47.13 11.50 15.88
CA ALA A 1144 -47.85 10.44 15.18
C ALA A 1144 -49.16 10.92 14.54
N ASP A 1145 -49.85 11.89 15.17
CA ASP A 1145 -51.02 12.51 14.58
C ASP A 1145 -50.66 13.43 13.41
N ALA A 1146 -49.58 14.21 13.52
CA ALA A 1146 -49.06 15.06 12.44
C ALA A 1146 -48.66 14.23 11.20
N SER A 1147 -47.94 13.11 11.39
CA SER A 1147 -47.51 12.21 10.30
C SER A 1147 -48.67 11.55 9.55
N ARG A 1148 -49.90 11.56 10.10
CA ARG A 1148 -51.10 11.10 9.39
C ARG A 1148 -51.73 12.19 8.53
N ILE A 1149 -51.36 13.45 8.72
CA ILE A 1149 -51.89 14.60 7.98
C ILE A 1149 -51.00 14.91 6.77
N ALA A 1150 -49.69 15.00 6.97
CA ALA A 1150 -48.70 15.30 5.94
C ALA A 1150 -47.35 14.63 6.25
N GLU A 1151 -46.41 14.69 5.32
CA GLU A 1151 -45.03 14.24 5.59
C GLU A 1151 -44.50 14.99 6.82
N SER A 1152 -43.84 14.30 7.75
CA SER A 1152 -43.45 14.93 9.02
C SER A 1152 -42.07 14.50 9.47
N VAL A 1153 -41.27 15.48 9.88
CA VAL A 1153 -39.93 15.30 10.45
C VAL A 1153 -39.87 15.88 11.85
N ARG A 1154 -39.12 15.25 12.74
CA ARG A 1154 -38.86 15.78 14.07
C ARG A 1154 -37.44 16.32 14.11
N LEU A 1155 -37.31 17.60 14.47
CA LEU A 1155 -36.03 18.29 14.63
C LEU A 1155 -35.86 18.67 16.10
N GLY A 1156 -35.11 17.85 16.84
CA GLY A 1156 -34.85 18.04 18.26
C GLY A 1156 -33.44 17.62 18.63
N GLY A 1157 -33.07 17.81 19.89
CA GLY A 1157 -31.78 17.41 20.44
C GLY A 1157 -31.86 17.13 21.93
N ALA A 1158 -30.74 16.73 22.52
CA ALA A 1158 -30.60 16.53 23.96
C ALA A 1158 -30.85 17.82 24.75
N ASP A 1159 -30.58 18.97 24.13
CA ASP A 1159 -30.88 20.29 24.66
C ASP A 1159 -31.39 21.27 23.59
N ARG A 1160 -31.61 22.52 24.02
CA ARG A 1160 -32.14 23.59 23.17
C ARG A 1160 -31.15 24.08 22.10
N TYR A 1161 -29.85 23.89 22.33
CA TYR A 1161 -28.80 24.34 21.42
C TYR A 1161 -28.65 23.32 20.29
N GLU A 1162 -28.66 22.03 20.62
CA GLU A 1162 -28.73 20.96 19.63
C GLU A 1162 -30.03 21.00 18.83
N ALA A 1163 -31.19 21.22 19.46
CA ALA A 1163 -32.45 21.41 18.73
C ALA A 1163 -32.36 22.59 17.73
N SER A 1164 -31.75 23.70 18.14
CA SER A 1164 -31.50 24.84 17.25
C SER A 1164 -30.61 24.48 16.06
N ARG A 1165 -29.59 23.64 16.27
CA ARG A 1165 -28.70 23.15 15.21
C ARG A 1165 -29.44 22.27 14.21
N SER A 1166 -30.22 21.30 14.68
CA SER A 1166 -31.02 20.42 13.83
C SER A 1166 -32.08 21.18 13.03
N ILE A 1167 -32.69 22.22 13.62
CA ILE A 1167 -33.63 23.10 12.91
C ILE A 1167 -32.91 23.86 11.80
N ASN A 1168 -31.79 24.52 12.10
CA ASN A 1168 -31.06 25.27 11.08
C ASN A 1168 -30.50 24.36 9.98
N ALA A 1169 -30.05 23.14 10.30
CA ALA A 1169 -29.56 22.16 9.31
C ALA A 1169 -30.62 21.75 8.28
N HIS A 1170 -31.90 21.80 8.66
CA HIS A 1170 -32.99 21.41 7.77
C HIS A 1170 -33.38 22.54 6.80
N PHE A 1171 -33.25 23.81 7.22
CA PHE A 1171 -33.68 24.96 6.44
C PHE A 1171 -32.55 25.68 5.69
N PHE A 1172 -31.29 25.47 6.06
CA PHE A 1172 -30.13 26.17 5.47
C PHE A 1172 -29.06 25.18 5.01
N GLU A 1173 -28.67 25.30 3.74
CA GLU A 1173 -27.51 24.60 3.17
C GLU A 1173 -26.25 25.47 3.17
N SER A 1174 -26.41 26.79 3.13
CA SER A 1174 -25.32 27.79 3.21
C SER A 1174 -25.84 29.09 3.81
N ALA A 1175 -24.96 29.87 4.45
CA ALA A 1175 -25.26 31.22 4.92
C ALA A 1175 -23.97 32.03 5.08
N ASP A 1176 -23.89 33.21 4.46
CA ASP A 1176 -22.75 34.12 4.64
C ASP A 1176 -22.74 34.79 6.04
N ARG A 1177 -23.93 35.02 6.61
CA ARG A 1177 -24.11 35.65 7.92
C ARG A 1177 -24.96 34.77 8.82
N VAL A 1178 -24.60 34.68 10.09
CA VAL A 1178 -25.33 33.94 11.12
C VAL A 1178 -25.71 34.84 12.29
N LEU A 1179 -26.89 34.65 12.88
CA LEU A 1179 -27.32 35.33 14.10
C LEU A 1179 -27.17 34.44 15.34
N LEU A 1180 -26.58 34.98 16.41
CA LEU A 1180 -26.51 34.31 17.71
C LEU A 1180 -27.39 35.02 18.73
N ALA A 1181 -28.23 34.26 19.43
CA ALA A 1181 -29.01 34.75 20.56
C ALA A 1181 -28.92 33.79 21.75
N THR A 1182 -29.15 34.27 22.97
CA THR A 1182 -29.13 33.36 24.13
C THR A 1182 -30.33 32.43 24.13
N GLY A 1183 -30.11 31.12 24.25
CA GLY A 1183 -31.21 30.14 24.44
C GLY A 1183 -31.86 30.21 25.83
N ALA A 1184 -31.32 31.01 26.76
CA ALA A 1184 -31.82 31.14 28.13
C ALA A 1184 -32.97 32.16 28.28
N LYS A 1185 -33.12 33.08 27.32
CA LYS A 1185 -34.16 34.13 27.33
C LYS A 1185 -34.67 34.37 25.89
N PHE A 1186 -35.91 34.80 25.77
CA PHE A 1186 -36.57 34.95 24.45
C PHE A 1186 -36.50 36.34 23.77
N PRO A 1187 -36.44 37.50 24.47
CA PRO A 1187 -36.77 38.77 23.82
C PRO A 1187 -35.86 39.17 22.66
N ASP A 1188 -34.54 39.00 22.83
CA ASP A 1188 -33.54 39.43 21.84
C ASP A 1188 -33.62 38.54 20.58
N ALA A 1189 -33.74 37.22 20.77
CA ALA A 1189 -33.97 36.25 19.71
C ALA A 1189 -35.30 36.50 18.97
N LEU A 1190 -36.37 36.86 19.69
CA LEU A 1190 -37.69 37.10 19.11
C LEU A 1190 -37.70 38.30 18.16
N SER A 1191 -37.08 39.42 18.53
CA SER A 1191 -36.93 40.54 17.58
C SER A 1191 -36.02 40.17 16.42
N GLY A 1192 -34.95 39.41 16.68
CA GLY A 1192 -34.05 38.91 15.65
C GLY A 1192 -34.68 37.91 14.68
N SER A 1193 -35.76 37.22 15.08
CA SER A 1193 -36.42 36.21 14.25
C SER A 1193 -37.13 36.81 13.04
N ALA A 1194 -37.49 38.11 13.07
CA ALA A 1194 -37.96 38.84 11.88
C ALA A 1194 -36.80 39.39 11.03
N LEU A 1195 -35.62 39.60 11.62
CA LEU A 1195 -34.43 40.02 10.88
C LEU A 1195 -33.82 38.86 10.10
N ALA A 1196 -33.73 37.67 10.70
CA ALA A 1196 -33.11 36.46 10.12
C ALA A 1196 -33.56 36.17 8.67
N PRO A 1197 -34.87 36.03 8.38
CA PRO A 1197 -35.40 35.93 7.01
C PRO A 1197 -34.90 37.03 6.06
N ARG A 1198 -34.87 38.27 6.53
CA ARG A 1198 -34.56 39.44 5.70
C ARG A 1198 -33.12 39.49 5.20
N ILE A 1199 -32.20 38.96 5.99
CA ILE A 1199 -30.77 38.91 5.71
C ILE A 1199 -30.29 37.50 5.35
N ASP A 1200 -31.21 36.58 5.11
CA ASP A 1200 -30.93 35.17 4.78
C ASP A 1200 -29.94 34.52 5.77
N ALA A 1201 -30.22 34.68 7.06
CA ALA A 1201 -29.33 34.25 8.12
C ALA A 1201 -30.01 33.26 9.08
N PRO A 1202 -29.42 32.08 9.33
CA PRO A 1202 -29.91 31.20 10.39
C PRO A 1202 -29.69 31.86 11.76
N LEU A 1203 -30.62 31.62 12.67
CA LEU A 1203 -30.54 32.07 14.05
C LEU A 1203 -30.22 30.88 14.95
N PHE A 1204 -29.02 30.85 15.52
CA PHE A 1204 -28.64 29.86 16.51
C PHE A 1204 -28.89 30.38 17.91
N THR A 1205 -29.51 29.54 18.73
CA THR A 1205 -29.48 29.76 20.18
C THR A 1205 -28.20 29.19 20.76
N VAL A 1206 -27.54 29.97 21.63
CA VAL A 1206 -26.29 29.60 22.30
C VAL A 1206 -26.36 29.87 23.80
N ARG A 1207 -25.34 29.43 24.53
CA ARG A 1207 -25.18 29.78 25.94
C ARG A 1207 -24.81 31.26 26.04
N GLY A 1208 -25.09 31.86 27.20
CA GLY A 1208 -24.80 33.28 27.42
C GLY A 1208 -23.32 33.60 27.58
N ASP A 1209 -22.51 32.58 27.81
CA ASP A 1209 -21.11 32.67 28.23
C ASP A 1209 -20.12 31.95 27.31
N CYS A 1210 -20.60 31.19 26.31
CA CYS A 1210 -19.78 30.45 25.34
C CYS A 1210 -20.64 29.98 24.14
N VAL A 1211 -19.98 29.54 23.07
CA VAL A 1211 -20.60 28.90 21.89
C VAL A 1211 -20.33 27.39 21.95
N PRO A 1212 -21.35 26.51 21.82
CA PRO A 1212 -21.09 25.07 21.71
C PRO A 1212 -20.19 24.75 20.52
N ALA A 1213 -19.25 23.80 20.68
CA ALA A 1213 -18.25 23.48 19.66
C ALA A 1213 -18.92 23.10 18.33
N GLU A 1214 -19.94 22.25 18.42
CA GLU A 1214 -20.66 21.73 17.27
C GLU A 1214 -21.59 22.78 16.63
N THR A 1215 -21.94 23.85 17.36
CA THR A 1215 -22.61 25.02 16.76
C THR A 1215 -21.62 25.80 15.92
N LEU A 1216 -20.40 26.00 16.40
CA LEU A 1216 -19.37 26.70 15.64
C LEU A 1216 -18.96 25.92 14.40
N GLU A 1217 -18.81 24.60 14.49
CA GLU A 1217 -18.56 23.73 13.33
C GLU A 1217 -19.65 23.86 12.26
N GLN A 1218 -20.92 23.85 12.66
CA GLN A 1218 -22.02 24.02 11.72
C GLN A 1218 -22.04 25.42 11.09
N ILE A 1219 -21.71 26.47 11.84
CA ILE A 1219 -21.59 27.84 11.30
C ILE A 1219 -20.49 27.89 10.23
N LEU A 1220 -19.35 27.24 10.46
CA LEU A 1220 -18.27 27.16 9.48
C LEU A 1220 -18.69 26.33 8.24
N ALA A 1221 -19.39 25.21 8.45
CA ALA A 1221 -19.88 24.35 7.37
C ALA A 1221 -20.90 25.05 6.46
N LEU A 1222 -21.66 26.00 6.99
CA LEU A 1222 -22.56 26.86 6.20
C LEU A 1222 -21.81 27.88 5.31
N GLY A 1223 -20.48 27.99 5.45
CA GLY A 1223 -19.66 28.96 4.71
C GLY A 1223 -19.76 30.38 5.25
N ALA A 1224 -20.15 30.54 6.52
CA ALA A 1224 -20.33 31.86 7.11
C ALA A 1224 -19.01 32.64 7.16
N SER A 1225 -19.06 33.91 6.77
CA SER A 1225 -17.98 34.87 6.96
C SER A 1225 -18.18 35.73 8.21
N ARG A 1226 -19.44 35.88 8.65
CA ARG A 1226 -19.84 36.80 9.72
C ARG A 1226 -20.83 36.20 10.71
N VAL A 1227 -20.68 36.57 11.98
CA VAL A 1227 -21.59 36.25 13.08
C VAL A 1227 -22.06 37.54 13.76
N THR A 1228 -23.38 37.69 13.90
CA THR A 1228 -23.99 38.84 14.60
C THR A 1228 -24.67 38.41 15.88
N LEU A 1229 -24.25 38.98 17.00
CA LEU A 1229 -24.83 38.74 18.31
C LEU A 1229 -26.06 39.63 18.53
N LEU A 1230 -27.16 39.01 18.96
CA LEU A 1230 -28.41 39.68 19.32
C LEU A 1230 -28.53 39.79 20.84
N GLY A 1231 -28.33 41.01 21.36
CA GLY A 1231 -28.38 41.30 22.79
C GLY A 1231 -27.08 41.92 23.32
N GLY A 1232 -27.18 42.58 24.47
CA GLY A 1232 -26.02 43.19 25.13
C GLY A 1232 -25.15 42.19 25.91
N GLU A 1233 -24.03 42.66 26.45
CA GLU A 1233 -23.05 41.85 27.21
C GLU A 1233 -23.64 41.10 28.43
N LYS A 1234 -24.80 41.53 28.93
CA LYS A 1234 -25.50 40.86 30.04
C LYS A 1234 -26.26 39.60 29.62
N THR A 1235 -26.52 39.42 28.33
CA THR A 1235 -27.22 38.25 27.77
C THR A 1235 -26.28 37.36 26.95
N LEU A 1236 -25.34 37.98 26.22
CA LEU A 1236 -24.25 37.31 25.52
C LEU A 1236 -22.93 38.01 25.88
N THR A 1237 -22.12 37.39 26.73
CA THR A 1237 -20.88 37.99 27.25
C THR A 1237 -19.85 38.23 26.13
N PRO A 1238 -18.77 38.98 26.38
CA PRO A 1238 -17.65 39.10 25.44
C PRO A 1238 -17.05 37.75 25.01
N ALA A 1239 -17.18 36.69 25.82
CA ALA A 1239 -16.71 35.35 25.45
C ALA A 1239 -17.49 34.76 24.26
N VAL A 1240 -18.80 35.03 24.15
CA VAL A 1240 -19.59 34.64 22.97
C VAL A 1240 -19.17 35.47 21.75
N GLU A 1241 -18.84 36.74 21.94
CA GLU A 1241 -18.40 37.64 20.86
C GLU A 1241 -17.04 37.22 20.29
N SER A 1242 -16.13 36.75 21.15
CA SER A 1242 -14.89 36.10 20.74
C SER A 1242 -15.06 34.62 20.35
N LEU A 1243 -16.31 34.16 20.15
CA LEU A 1243 -16.66 32.79 19.77
C LEU A 1243 -15.98 31.71 20.63
N THR A 1244 -15.80 31.99 21.91
CA THR A 1244 -15.16 31.07 22.85
C THR A 1244 -16.00 29.81 23.00
N VAL A 1245 -15.38 28.66 22.68
CA VAL A 1245 -16.01 27.35 22.76
C VAL A 1245 -16.36 27.00 24.21
N CYS A 1246 -17.52 26.40 24.42
CA CYS A 1246 -17.93 25.92 25.73
C CYS A 1246 -17.00 24.80 26.24
N ALA A 1247 -16.57 24.88 27.50
CA ALA A 1247 -15.90 23.76 28.15
C ALA A 1247 -16.90 22.61 28.35
N GLY A 1248 -16.51 21.41 27.91
CA GLY A 1248 -17.31 20.17 28.01
C GLY A 1248 -17.59 19.70 29.43
#